data_AF-A0AAU9XDP7-F1
#
_entry.id   AF-A0AAU9XDP7-F1
#
_cell.length_a   1.000
_cell.length_b   1.000
_cell.length_c   1.000
_cell.angle_alpha   90.00
_cell.angle_beta   90.00
_cell.angle_gamma   90.00
#
_symmetry.space_group_name_H-M   'P 1'
#
loop_
_entity.id
_entity.type
_entity.pdbx_description
1 polymer ?
#
loop_
_entity_poly.entity_id
_entity_poly.type
_entity_poly.pdbx_seq_one_letter_code
_entity_poly.pdbx_strand_id
1 'polypeptide(L)'
;MDFTRLFIVFAEVCTIISAGIQGTNDQIENAHREGDSYFSTRDGSNPQTCRKLGKCEGTPDRPQNCWGYEPGCTSADKWYIKPQCDDNMSGRHFRTIEDKIHQFWKESDFGFVKSVQDSLQLVCKPKETQADASSLVCSKQLTYCKAKHLFMDFRNMPNGQSTSKTDKFKPQKIGGFCEVDASALSEEGKYRMELSSWLNEVEDFSSLSFKPNRKEHCDILVEKPTFFMKLDAVVNMYHHFCDFFNLYVTQHVNGSFDTDVNIVLWEKHERRSLGNFGVTWKVFSSNPILYLGKEYENKRVCFKEAIFALLPRMVFGLYYNTPLTPGCSKSGLFKAFSEHVMGRLGIIQERNLQNSSEPIRITLLSRGTKFRNILNENEIIHALDTYPGVKLNVSQYSWDMPFAEQLKRSHNTDIFIGMHGAGLSHALFLPDWANLFELYNCGDVNCYRDLARLRGVSYTTWENEDKVVEHTEELHPRYSDHPKFRNYAFDVREFMRLVERTVKKVRQSIDEYTKKRASALRFRFQSWRSSRIHHGSIAAIDCILSRWNSGHVHATTPPVFDSKVGFTDYEKERREFHIRVPEYFNFANVLDEWAQKEKTGERTENNPAFWWVDDKGKEIKWSFQNLTENSRRTANILAGACDVQRGDRVMVILPRLPEWWLINIACLRTGTIISPGSTQLRAKDIESRLLASKATCIIADQESAAFVDEVANCSPYLKSKLLVKEDEKTPDRRGWLPFQDLYAQASNEHQCEETLSNEPVTVFFTSGTTGLPKMAEHTHASCGLGHITTGKFWLDNIPEDVHWNLSDTGWAKSAYSSFFGPWSQGACVFVYHKARFEPVAILDALQKYPISTFCSAPTAYRMMIQEDLSKYKFPSLRHCISAGEPLNPEVGTEWREMTGLEIREGYGQTETTLLCGTFRCLENRPGSMGKPAPGCNLKIVDEQGNECPDGVEGEVVVEVSSNRPVGLFTRYVDDPDRTNAVLHDNCYWTGDKAYKDKDGYFYFVGRSDDVILSAGYRIGPFEVESALIEHQAVAEAAVVSSPDSLRGEIVKAFVTLSPHFTGDKEALVQELQDHVKETTAPYKYPRKIEFVDSLPKTVSGKIRRVELRQKEWS
;
A
#
# COMPACT_ATOMS: atom_id res chain seq x y z
N MET A 1 32.09 -41.08 51.43
CA MET A 1 32.95 -40.20 52.24
C MET A 1 33.80 -39.39 51.26
N ASP A 2 33.64 -38.08 51.13
CA ASP A 2 32.56 -37.26 51.69
C ASP A 2 32.17 -36.13 50.72
N PHE A 3 31.09 -36.36 49.96
CA PHE A 3 30.58 -35.43 48.94
C PHE A 3 29.91 -34.18 49.56
N THR A 4 29.69 -34.17 50.88
CA THR A 4 28.88 -33.17 51.58
C THR A 4 29.53 -31.79 51.66
N ARG A 5 30.87 -31.69 51.57
CA ARG A 5 31.59 -30.40 51.62
C ARG A 5 31.70 -29.67 50.28
N LEU A 6 31.63 -30.38 49.15
CA LEU A 6 31.75 -29.74 47.83
C LEU A 6 30.47 -28.95 47.46
N PHE A 7 29.30 -29.44 47.90
CA PHE A 7 28.00 -28.84 47.61
C PHE A 7 27.75 -27.50 48.32
N ILE A 8 28.32 -27.29 49.51
CA ILE A 8 28.11 -26.06 50.31
C ILE A 8 28.84 -24.87 49.66
N VAL A 9 30.12 -25.05 49.30
CA VAL A 9 30.93 -23.99 48.67
C VAL A 9 30.37 -23.60 47.29
N PHE A 10 29.82 -24.56 46.54
CA PHE A 10 29.19 -24.28 45.24
C PHE A 10 27.89 -23.47 45.36
N ALA A 11 27.18 -23.59 46.49
CA ALA A 11 25.96 -22.81 46.75
C ALA A 11 26.28 -21.36 47.15
N GLU A 12 27.26 -21.14 48.03
CA GLU A 12 27.62 -19.80 48.52
C GLU A 12 28.22 -18.92 47.40
N VAL A 13 29.12 -19.48 46.57
CA VAL A 13 29.73 -18.74 45.45
C VAL A 13 28.69 -18.31 44.40
N CYS A 14 27.77 -19.21 44.03
CA CYS A 14 26.67 -18.86 43.10
C CYS A 14 25.72 -17.81 43.69
N THR A 15 25.44 -17.86 44.99
CA THR A 15 24.56 -16.89 45.67
C THR A 15 25.17 -15.49 45.69
N ILE A 16 26.47 -15.38 45.99
CA ILE A 16 27.18 -14.08 46.02
C ILE A 16 27.32 -13.49 44.60
N ILE A 17 27.60 -14.32 43.59
CA ILE A 17 27.68 -13.87 42.20
C ILE A 17 26.31 -13.38 41.68
N SER A 18 25.22 -14.08 41.99
CA SER A 18 23.86 -13.62 41.60
C SER A 18 23.49 -12.30 42.29
N ALA A 19 23.68 -12.20 43.61
CA ALA A 19 23.32 -11.01 44.38
C ALA A 19 24.13 -9.77 43.96
N GLY A 20 25.43 -9.93 43.67
CA GLY A 20 26.28 -8.83 43.21
C GLY A 20 25.90 -8.31 41.82
N ILE A 21 25.61 -9.21 40.88
CA ILE A 21 25.27 -8.84 39.49
C ILE A 21 23.87 -8.22 39.40
N GLN A 22 22.91 -8.70 40.19
CA GLN A 22 21.57 -8.09 40.27
C GLN A 22 21.64 -6.69 40.90
N GLY A 23 22.31 -6.54 42.05
CA GLY A 23 22.33 -5.30 42.81
C GLY A 23 22.86 -4.06 42.07
N THR A 24 23.78 -4.24 41.09
CA THR A 24 24.29 -3.12 40.27
C THR A 24 23.50 -2.90 38.99
N ASN A 25 23.03 -3.96 38.31
CA ASN A 25 22.20 -3.80 37.11
C ASN A 25 20.83 -3.21 37.44
N ASP A 26 20.19 -3.65 38.53
CA ASP A 26 18.87 -3.16 38.92
C ASP A 26 18.90 -1.66 39.26
N GLN A 27 20.00 -1.10 39.80
CA GLN A 27 20.08 0.35 40.05
C GLN A 27 20.32 1.19 38.79
N ILE A 28 20.97 0.64 37.76
CA ILE A 28 21.19 1.34 36.49
C ILE A 28 19.95 1.23 35.58
N GLU A 29 19.29 0.07 35.53
CA GLU A 29 18.05 -0.08 34.75
C GLU A 29 16.88 0.73 35.35
N ASN A 30 16.70 0.73 36.68
CA ASN A 30 15.58 1.46 37.31
C ASN A 30 15.70 2.99 37.19
N ALA A 31 16.91 3.55 36.98
CA ALA A 31 17.08 4.98 36.72
C ALA A 31 16.48 5.43 35.37
N HIS A 32 16.34 4.50 34.42
CA HIS A 32 15.83 4.76 33.07
C HIS A 32 14.44 4.13 32.78
N ARG A 33 13.88 3.34 33.70
CA ARG A 33 12.53 2.72 33.59
C ARG A 33 11.44 3.36 34.47
N GLU A 34 11.48 4.67 34.72
CA GLU A 34 10.32 5.40 35.31
C GLU A 34 9.12 5.53 34.33
N GLY A 35 8.83 4.53 33.48
CA GLY A 35 7.65 4.48 32.62
C GLY A 35 6.50 3.66 33.23
N ASP A 36 6.80 2.49 33.79
CA ASP A 36 5.79 1.44 34.01
C ASP A 36 4.83 1.70 35.17
N SER A 37 5.22 2.54 36.14
CA SER A 37 4.42 2.72 37.36
C SER A 37 3.11 3.48 37.18
N TYR A 38 2.87 4.14 36.04
CA TYR A 38 1.84 5.19 35.89
C TYR A 38 0.45 4.73 35.44
N PHE A 39 0.26 3.46 35.05
CA PHE A 39 -0.96 3.01 34.37
C PHE A 39 -2.12 2.54 35.27
N SER A 40 -2.13 2.87 36.57
CA SER A 40 -3.20 2.46 37.48
C SER A 40 -3.90 3.65 38.16
N THR A 41 -5.20 3.75 37.92
CA THR A 41 -6.16 4.31 38.89
C THR A 41 -7.40 3.45 38.98
N ARG A 42 -7.80 3.15 40.22
CA ARG A 42 -9.16 2.83 40.67
C ARG A 42 -9.65 1.37 40.77
N ASP A 43 -8.79 0.36 40.65
CA ASP A 43 -9.09 -0.95 41.26
C ASP A 43 -7.87 -1.53 41.99
N GLY A 44 -8.05 -1.78 43.29
CA GLY A 44 -7.03 -2.37 44.17
C GLY A 44 -7.16 -3.88 44.36
N SER A 45 -8.06 -4.55 43.62
CA SER A 45 -8.48 -5.92 43.92
C SER A 45 -7.63 -7.04 43.30
N ASN A 46 -6.76 -6.79 42.31
CA ASN A 46 -6.06 -7.88 41.63
C ASN A 46 -4.55 -7.68 41.32
N PRO A 47 -3.65 -8.21 42.19
CA PRO A 47 -2.22 -8.31 41.92
C PRO A 47 -1.83 -9.19 40.72
N GLN A 48 -2.72 -10.05 40.21
CA GLN A 48 -2.41 -10.93 39.08
C GLN A 48 -2.34 -10.18 37.74
N THR A 49 -3.11 -9.09 37.56
CA THR A 49 -3.04 -8.28 36.34
C THR A 49 -1.65 -7.65 36.18
N CYS A 50 -1.10 -7.14 37.29
CA CYS A 50 0.26 -6.60 37.35
C CYS A 50 1.33 -7.66 37.04
N ARG A 51 1.11 -8.92 37.46
CA ARG A 51 2.00 -10.05 37.17
C ARG A 51 1.97 -10.52 35.70
N LYS A 52 0.92 -10.21 34.93
CA LYS A 52 0.84 -10.56 33.50
C LYS A 52 1.59 -9.61 32.57
N LEU A 53 1.83 -8.35 32.98
CA LEU A 53 2.33 -7.29 32.08
C LEU A 53 3.80 -6.93 32.27
N GLY A 54 4.46 -7.41 33.34
CA GLY A 54 5.92 -7.39 33.49
C GLY A 54 6.44 -6.67 34.74
N LYS A 55 7.23 -7.41 35.54
CA LYS A 55 8.17 -6.91 36.58
C LYS A 55 7.73 -5.69 37.43
N CYS A 56 6.61 -5.79 38.14
CA CYS A 56 6.32 -4.92 39.29
C CYS A 56 6.69 -5.61 40.61
N GLU A 57 7.97 -5.61 40.96
CA GLU A 57 8.47 -5.95 42.31
C GLU A 57 9.35 -4.81 42.84
N GLY A 58 9.20 -4.46 44.12
CA GLY A 58 10.07 -3.49 44.82
C GLY A 58 9.67 -2.02 44.77
N THR A 59 8.62 -1.61 44.03
CA THR A 59 8.11 -0.24 44.09
C THR A 59 7.38 0.01 45.42
N PRO A 60 7.78 1.02 46.23
CA PRO A 60 7.11 1.33 47.49
C PRO A 60 5.74 2.00 47.25
N ASP A 61 4.89 1.99 48.28
CA ASP A 61 3.57 2.63 48.26
C ASP A 61 3.63 4.06 47.70
N ARG A 62 2.81 4.32 46.70
CA ARG A 62 2.82 5.60 45.99
C ARG A 62 2.24 6.71 46.88
N PRO A 63 2.83 7.92 46.89
CA PRO A 63 2.21 9.09 47.50
C PRO A 63 0.84 9.39 46.85
N GLN A 64 0.01 10.18 47.55
CA GLN A 64 -1.42 10.46 47.27
C GLN A 64 -1.74 11.21 45.95
N ASN A 65 -0.91 11.05 44.93
CA ASN A 65 -0.93 11.88 43.74
C ASN A 65 -2.15 11.57 42.84
N CYS A 66 -2.77 12.62 42.33
CA CYS A 66 -4.03 12.58 41.59
C CYS A 66 -3.96 13.43 40.29
N TRP A 67 -4.86 13.16 39.35
CA TRP A 67 -4.93 13.82 38.05
C TRP A 67 -5.56 15.23 38.14
N GLY A 68 -6.34 15.48 39.18
CA GLY A 68 -6.95 16.77 39.49
C GLY A 68 -8.46 16.83 39.32
N TYR A 69 -9.08 15.77 38.79
CA TYR A 69 -10.53 15.64 38.64
C TYR A 69 -11.19 14.92 39.82
N GLU A 70 -10.42 14.10 40.54
CA GLU A 70 -10.87 13.19 41.59
C GLU A 70 -11.37 13.91 42.86
N PRO A 71 -12.41 13.39 43.54
CA PRO A 71 -12.84 13.90 44.84
C PRO A 71 -11.71 13.91 45.87
N GLY A 72 -11.50 15.05 46.52
CA GLY A 72 -10.47 15.24 47.56
C GLY A 72 -9.07 15.63 47.07
N CYS A 73 -8.82 15.63 45.74
CA CYS A 73 -7.51 15.99 45.18
C CYS A 73 -7.15 17.48 45.44
N THR A 74 -6.15 17.77 46.27
CA THR A 74 -5.73 19.16 46.55
C THR A 74 -4.70 19.67 45.53
N SER A 75 -4.39 20.97 45.57
CA SER A 75 -3.38 21.58 44.69
C SER A 75 -1.93 21.17 45.00
N ALA A 76 -1.67 20.45 46.09
CA ALA A 76 -0.37 19.85 46.39
C ALA A 76 -0.22 18.43 45.82
N ASP A 77 -1.35 17.74 45.61
CA ASP A 77 -1.39 16.32 45.23
C ASP A 77 -1.47 16.12 43.70
N LYS A 78 -1.68 17.19 42.92
CA LYS A 78 -1.80 17.09 41.46
C LYS A 78 -0.48 16.63 40.84
N TRP A 79 -0.52 15.49 40.14
CA TRP A 79 0.67 14.86 39.55
C TRP A 79 1.26 15.65 38.37
N TYR A 80 0.43 16.39 37.63
CA TYR A 80 0.85 17.13 36.43
C TYR A 80 1.15 18.60 36.68
N ILE A 81 1.97 19.14 35.78
CA ILE A 81 2.40 20.54 35.73
C ILE A 81 1.18 21.47 35.77
N LYS A 82 1.19 22.45 36.67
CA LYS A 82 0.22 23.55 36.63
C LYS A 82 0.39 24.32 35.30
N PRO A 83 -0.69 24.54 34.51
CA PRO A 83 -0.62 25.35 33.30
C PRO A 83 0.04 26.71 33.52
N GLN A 84 0.89 27.10 32.60
CA GLN A 84 1.59 28.38 32.66
C GLN A 84 0.90 29.39 31.74
N CYS A 85 0.20 30.34 32.34
CA CYS A 85 -0.45 31.47 31.67
C CYS A 85 0.31 32.77 31.92
N ASP A 86 0.26 33.70 30.97
CA ASP A 86 0.71 35.09 31.15
C ASP A 86 -0.39 36.01 31.72
N ASP A 87 0.00 37.17 32.24
CA ASP A 87 -0.95 38.20 32.73
C ASP A 87 -1.25 39.27 31.66
N ASN A 88 -0.37 39.46 30.67
CA ASN A 88 -0.47 40.52 29.65
C ASN A 88 -1.76 40.52 28.79
N MET A 89 -2.58 39.46 28.86
CA MET A 89 -3.89 39.36 28.19
C MET A 89 -5.08 39.21 29.15
N SER A 90 -4.92 39.44 30.46
CA SER A 90 -6.03 39.31 31.43
C SER A 90 -7.13 40.37 31.23
N GLY A 91 -6.82 41.55 30.69
CA GLY A 91 -7.72 42.72 30.65
C GLY A 91 -8.93 42.74 29.69
N ARG A 92 -9.35 41.61 29.07
CA ARG A 92 -10.56 41.58 28.20
C ARG A 92 -11.49 40.36 28.34
N HIS A 93 -10.98 39.19 28.73
CA HIS A 93 -11.76 37.95 28.72
C HIS A 93 -11.76 37.19 30.06
N PHE A 94 -10.89 37.58 31.00
CA PHE A 94 -10.78 36.98 32.34
C PHE A 94 -10.75 38.11 33.38
N ARG A 95 -10.86 37.80 34.67
CA ARG A 95 -10.76 38.81 35.76
C ARG A 95 -9.47 38.68 36.56
N THR A 96 -8.94 37.47 36.68
CA THR A 96 -7.66 37.15 37.32
C THR A 96 -6.87 36.16 36.47
N ILE A 97 -5.58 35.99 36.78
CA ILE A 97 -4.76 34.94 36.18
C ILE A 97 -5.19 33.55 36.67
N GLU A 98 -5.73 33.45 37.88
CA GLU A 98 -6.35 32.25 38.44
C GLU A 98 -7.59 31.80 37.65
N ASP A 99 -8.50 32.72 37.28
CA ASP A 99 -9.65 32.40 36.41
C ASP A 99 -9.20 31.84 35.06
N LYS A 100 -8.15 32.45 34.49
CA LYS A 100 -7.56 32.09 33.21
C LYS A 100 -6.90 30.71 33.25
N ILE A 101 -6.16 30.40 34.32
CA ILE A 101 -5.60 29.06 34.58
C ILE A 101 -6.72 28.05 34.83
N HIS A 102 -7.78 28.42 35.56
CA HIS A 102 -8.91 27.54 35.83
C HIS A 102 -9.69 27.19 34.56
N GLN A 103 -9.95 28.16 33.68
CA GLN A 103 -10.60 27.94 32.39
C GLN A 103 -9.75 27.02 31.49
N PHE A 104 -8.44 27.29 31.37
CA PHE A 104 -7.55 26.42 30.60
C PHE A 104 -7.50 25.00 31.17
N TRP A 105 -7.47 24.84 32.51
CA TRP A 105 -7.55 23.51 33.14
C TRP A 105 -8.88 22.80 32.88
N LYS A 106 -10.00 23.56 32.94
CA LYS A 106 -11.37 23.07 32.74
C LYS A 106 -11.62 22.58 31.31
N GLU A 107 -11.02 23.22 30.30
CA GLU A 107 -11.40 23.02 28.90
C GLU A 107 -10.27 22.48 28.02
N SER A 108 -8.99 22.60 28.45
CA SER A 108 -7.80 22.16 27.69
C SER A 108 -6.84 21.26 28.48
N ASP A 109 -7.31 20.69 29.60
CA ASP A 109 -6.53 19.82 30.50
C ASP A 109 -7.47 18.82 31.22
N PHE A 110 -7.00 18.18 32.29
CA PHE A 110 -7.76 17.20 33.09
C PHE A 110 -9.10 17.67 33.67
N GLY A 111 -9.42 18.96 33.66
CA GLY A 111 -10.77 19.44 33.96
C GLY A 111 -11.79 19.11 32.87
N PHE A 112 -11.36 18.85 31.63
CA PHE A 112 -12.24 18.37 30.56
C PHE A 112 -12.76 16.97 30.88
N VAL A 113 -11.88 16.05 31.30
CA VAL A 113 -12.24 14.72 31.83
C VAL A 113 -13.28 14.86 32.94
N LYS A 114 -13.07 15.80 33.87
CA LYS A 114 -14.03 16.08 34.93
C LYS A 114 -15.37 16.53 34.37
N SER A 115 -15.40 17.46 33.43
CA SER A 115 -16.65 17.96 32.86
C SER A 115 -17.46 16.87 32.16
N VAL A 116 -16.80 15.91 31.49
CA VAL A 116 -17.47 14.73 30.92
C VAL A 116 -18.02 13.83 32.04
N GLN A 117 -17.23 13.52 33.07
CA GLN A 117 -17.65 12.71 34.22
C GLN A 117 -18.81 13.32 35.02
N ASP A 118 -18.76 14.63 35.30
CA ASP A 118 -19.81 15.38 36.00
C ASP A 118 -21.07 15.54 35.12
N SER A 119 -20.98 15.33 33.79
CA SER A 119 -22.12 15.34 32.85
C SER A 119 -22.80 13.97 32.66
N LEU A 120 -22.32 12.90 33.32
CA LEU A 120 -22.83 11.55 33.12
C LEU A 120 -24.23 11.37 33.73
N GLN A 121 -25.20 11.04 32.90
CA GLN A 121 -26.59 10.74 33.26
C GLN A 121 -26.97 9.29 32.95
N LEU A 122 -27.82 8.71 33.80
CA LEU A 122 -28.24 7.30 33.74
C LEU A 122 -29.51 7.16 32.87
N VAL A 123 -29.30 6.88 31.58
CA VAL A 123 -30.34 6.72 30.56
C VAL A 123 -31.12 5.41 30.72
N CYS A 124 -30.46 4.34 31.16
CA CYS A 124 -31.04 3.01 31.34
C CYS A 124 -30.76 2.56 32.78
N LYS A 125 -31.79 2.66 33.62
CA LYS A 125 -31.76 2.45 35.07
C LYS A 125 -31.93 0.96 35.40
N PRO A 126 -30.99 0.33 36.12
CA PRO A 126 -31.10 -1.07 36.54
C PRO A 126 -32.43 -1.40 37.22
N LYS A 127 -33.15 -2.41 36.69
CA LYS A 127 -34.37 -2.96 37.31
C LYS A 127 -34.09 -3.82 38.56
N GLU A 128 -32.83 -4.18 38.78
CA GLU A 128 -32.36 -5.02 39.88
C GLU A 128 -31.01 -4.51 40.40
N THR A 129 -30.69 -4.76 41.66
CA THR A 129 -29.41 -4.37 42.29
C THR A 129 -28.27 -5.38 42.09
N GLN A 130 -28.38 -6.27 41.09
CA GLN A 130 -27.41 -7.34 40.84
C GLN A 130 -26.31 -6.91 39.85
N ALA A 131 -25.15 -7.57 39.89
CA ALA A 131 -24.03 -7.32 38.96
C ALA A 131 -24.36 -7.63 37.48
N ASP A 132 -25.42 -8.41 37.25
CA ASP A 132 -25.96 -8.78 35.94
C ASP A 132 -27.01 -7.79 35.38
N ALA A 133 -27.25 -6.66 36.04
CA ALA A 133 -28.23 -5.69 35.59
C ALA A 133 -27.72 -4.81 34.44
N SER A 134 -28.50 -4.68 33.37
CA SER A 134 -28.17 -3.77 32.27
C SER A 134 -28.21 -2.31 32.71
N SER A 135 -27.32 -1.50 32.13
CA SER A 135 -27.33 -0.04 32.28
C SER A 135 -26.76 0.64 31.05
N LEU A 136 -27.15 1.90 30.83
CA LEU A 136 -26.53 2.84 29.89
C LEU A 136 -26.36 4.17 30.64
N VAL A 137 -25.12 4.63 30.70
CA VAL A 137 -24.73 5.93 31.28
C VAL A 137 -24.07 6.73 30.15
N CYS A 138 -24.51 7.96 29.93
CA CYS A 138 -23.98 8.81 28.86
C CYS A 138 -23.71 10.22 29.36
N SER A 139 -22.72 10.90 28.76
CA SER A 139 -22.58 12.36 28.86
C SER A 139 -23.83 13.05 28.31
N LYS A 140 -24.20 14.23 28.82
CA LYS A 140 -25.34 15.04 28.32
C LYS A 140 -25.44 15.13 26.79
N GLN A 141 -24.35 15.49 26.12
CA GLN A 141 -24.29 15.66 24.65
C GLN A 141 -24.13 14.34 23.86
N LEU A 142 -24.18 13.18 24.55
CA LEU A 142 -23.98 11.85 23.97
C LEU A 142 -22.63 11.71 23.22
N THR A 143 -21.60 12.47 23.62
CA THR A 143 -20.22 12.38 23.09
C THR A 143 -19.47 11.17 23.65
N TYR A 144 -19.86 10.70 24.84
CA TYR A 144 -19.42 9.46 25.47
C TYR A 144 -20.63 8.70 26.03
N CYS A 145 -20.66 7.38 25.82
CA CYS A 145 -21.62 6.48 26.47
C CYS A 145 -20.94 5.20 26.95
N LYS A 146 -21.42 4.64 28.05
CA LYS A 146 -20.98 3.36 28.62
C LYS A 146 -22.17 2.49 28.97
N ALA A 147 -22.20 1.29 28.42
CA ALA A 147 -23.24 0.30 28.66
C ALA A 147 -22.69 -0.94 29.38
N LYS A 148 -23.53 -1.56 30.20
CA LYS A 148 -23.31 -2.92 30.74
C LYS A 148 -24.45 -3.82 30.31
N HIS A 149 -24.13 -5.08 29.97
CA HIS A 149 -25.06 -6.10 29.46
C HIS A 149 -25.96 -5.51 28.36
N LEU A 150 -25.32 -5.08 27.27
CA LEU A 150 -25.89 -4.43 26.10
C LEU A 150 -26.25 -5.47 25.03
N PHE A 151 -27.46 -5.38 24.46
CA PHE A 151 -27.86 -6.13 23.28
C PHE A 151 -27.78 -5.26 22.03
N MET A 152 -27.25 -5.80 20.93
CA MET A 152 -27.25 -5.19 19.60
C MET A 152 -27.58 -6.25 18.53
N ASP A 153 -28.55 -5.97 17.66
CA ASP A 153 -28.96 -6.88 16.58
C ASP A 153 -28.60 -6.29 15.21
N PHE A 154 -27.42 -6.65 14.70
CA PHE A 154 -26.88 -6.19 13.42
C PHE A 154 -27.54 -6.87 12.20
N ARG A 155 -28.48 -7.81 12.39
CA ARG A 155 -29.22 -8.43 11.28
C ARG A 155 -30.17 -7.43 10.64
N ASN A 156 -30.06 -7.26 9.33
CA ASN A 156 -30.85 -6.32 8.53
C ASN A 156 -30.72 -4.86 9.03
N MET A 157 -29.53 -4.48 9.53
CA MET A 157 -29.13 -3.07 9.52
C MET A 157 -29.17 -2.56 8.08
N PRO A 158 -29.59 -1.30 7.83
CA PRO A 158 -29.45 -0.70 6.51
C PRO A 158 -27.99 -0.77 6.05
N ASN A 159 -27.75 -1.01 4.76
CA ASN A 159 -26.41 -0.80 4.20
C ASN A 159 -26.10 0.70 4.26
N GLY A 160 -25.30 1.11 5.25
CA GLY A 160 -24.86 2.48 5.50
C GLY A 160 -24.05 3.08 4.36
N GLN A 161 -24.76 3.50 3.31
CA GLN A 161 -24.28 3.99 2.01
C GLN A 161 -23.23 5.10 2.02
N SER A 162 -23.22 5.86 3.10
CA SER A 162 -22.58 7.15 3.20
C SER A 162 -22.49 7.48 4.68
N THR A 163 -21.36 8.08 5.05
CA THR A 163 -21.13 8.76 6.32
C THR A 163 -22.31 9.68 6.71
N SER A 164 -22.89 10.37 5.73
CA SER A 164 -24.04 11.28 5.92
C SER A 164 -25.41 10.61 6.12
N LYS A 165 -25.51 9.27 6.21
CA LYS A 165 -26.78 8.53 6.47
C LYS A 165 -26.62 7.51 7.60
N THR A 166 -26.51 8.06 8.82
CA THR A 166 -26.79 7.46 10.14
C THR A 166 -27.16 5.96 10.16
N ASP A 167 -26.31 5.13 10.79
CA ASP A 167 -26.60 3.73 11.15
C ASP A 167 -27.61 3.64 12.30
N LYS A 168 -28.81 4.19 12.08
CA LYS A 168 -29.86 4.19 13.10
C LYS A 168 -30.46 2.80 13.26
N PHE A 169 -30.21 2.19 14.42
CA PHE A 169 -30.95 1.03 14.89
C PHE A 169 -32.45 1.35 14.95
N LYS A 170 -33.28 0.42 14.47
CA LYS A 170 -34.73 0.47 14.68
C LYS A 170 -35.06 0.14 16.14
N PRO A 171 -36.26 0.48 16.65
CA PRO A 171 -36.66 0.12 18.02
C PRO A 171 -36.49 -1.39 18.27
N GLN A 172 -36.11 -1.74 19.51
CA GLN A 172 -35.76 -3.10 19.96
C GLN A 172 -34.49 -3.71 19.33
N LYS A 173 -33.80 -3.05 18.39
CA LYS A 173 -32.51 -3.55 17.83
C LYS A 173 -31.28 -3.22 18.67
N ILE A 174 -31.38 -2.23 19.57
CA ILE A 174 -30.38 -1.92 20.60
C ILE A 174 -31.08 -1.71 21.95
N GLY A 175 -30.52 -2.22 23.05
CA GLY A 175 -31.18 -2.10 24.35
C GLY A 175 -30.59 -2.91 25.51
N GLY A 176 -31.29 -2.92 26.64
CA GLY A 176 -30.91 -3.64 27.86
C GLY A 176 -32.08 -3.94 28.79
N PHE A 177 -31.87 -4.82 29.78
CA PHE A 177 -32.85 -5.17 30.82
C PHE A 177 -32.92 -4.10 31.92
N CYS A 178 -33.48 -2.96 31.58
CA CYS A 178 -33.52 -1.76 32.43
C CYS A 178 -34.81 -0.96 32.18
N GLU A 179 -35.05 0.04 33.02
CA GLU A 179 -36.03 1.10 32.76
C GLU A 179 -35.33 2.22 31.97
N VAL A 180 -35.86 2.58 30.79
CA VAL A 180 -35.21 3.57 29.90
C VAL A 180 -35.88 4.92 30.02
N ASP A 181 -35.07 5.94 30.26
CA ASP A 181 -35.48 7.33 30.32
C ASP A 181 -35.35 7.99 28.93
N ALA A 182 -36.41 7.89 28.13
CA ALA A 182 -36.43 8.43 26.77
C ALA A 182 -36.34 9.97 26.71
N SER A 183 -36.59 10.67 27.83
CA SER A 183 -36.42 12.14 27.90
C SER A 183 -34.94 12.51 27.83
N ALA A 184 -34.08 11.78 28.54
CA ALA A 184 -32.63 11.99 28.58
C ALA A 184 -31.93 11.77 27.22
N LEU A 185 -32.55 11.02 26.30
CA LEU A 185 -32.09 10.84 24.92
C LEU A 185 -32.58 11.94 23.94
N SER A 186 -33.71 12.58 24.24
CA SER A 186 -34.42 13.46 23.29
C SER A 186 -34.31 14.96 23.58
N GLU A 187 -34.20 15.39 24.85
CA GLU A 187 -34.10 16.82 25.17
C GLU A 187 -32.69 17.42 24.98
N GLU A 188 -31.64 16.64 25.26
CA GLU A 188 -30.23 17.04 25.15
C GLU A 188 -29.66 16.80 23.73
N GLY A 189 -30.31 15.95 22.92
CA GLY A 189 -29.85 15.47 21.60
C GLY A 189 -29.90 16.47 20.44
N LYS A 190 -29.65 17.77 20.70
CA LYS A 190 -29.85 18.85 19.71
C LYS A 190 -28.79 18.93 18.61
N TYR A 191 -27.66 18.26 18.78
CA TYR A 191 -26.55 18.24 17.81
C TYR A 191 -26.49 16.90 17.05
N ARG A 192 -27.47 16.71 16.14
CA ARG A 192 -27.48 15.57 15.20
C ARG A 192 -26.47 15.77 14.07
N MET A 193 -25.19 15.62 14.38
CA MET A 193 -24.12 15.63 13.38
C MET A 193 -23.12 14.49 13.60
N GLU A 194 -22.63 13.96 12.49
CA GLU A 194 -21.65 12.87 12.46
C GLU A 194 -20.34 13.30 13.14
N LEU A 195 -19.62 12.36 13.75
CA LEU A 195 -18.38 12.58 14.51
C LEU A 195 -18.50 13.59 15.68
N SER A 196 -19.72 14.06 15.98
CA SER A 196 -20.05 15.00 17.06
C SER A 196 -20.84 14.36 18.20
N SER A 197 -21.60 13.28 17.93
CA SER A 197 -22.42 12.58 18.92
C SER A 197 -22.69 11.12 18.52
N TRP A 198 -22.92 10.26 19.53
CA TRP A 198 -23.41 8.87 19.37
C TRP A 198 -24.94 8.78 19.33
N LEU A 199 -25.65 9.91 19.41
CA LEU A 199 -27.12 9.96 19.42
C LEU A 199 -27.75 9.06 18.34
N ASN A 200 -27.25 9.11 17.10
CA ASN A 200 -27.82 8.36 15.98
C ASN A 200 -27.85 6.83 16.22
N GLU A 201 -26.88 6.30 16.97
CA GLU A 201 -26.73 4.89 17.27
C GLU A 201 -27.48 4.46 18.56
N VAL A 202 -27.84 5.41 19.43
CA VAL A 202 -28.50 5.13 20.74
C VAL A 202 -29.89 5.76 20.91
N GLU A 203 -30.40 6.52 19.94
CA GLU A 203 -31.70 7.22 20.02
C GLU A 203 -32.88 6.26 20.28
N ASP A 204 -32.88 5.08 19.65
CA ASP A 204 -33.93 4.06 19.78
C ASP A 204 -33.60 2.98 20.86
N PHE A 205 -32.69 3.28 21.80
CA PHE A 205 -32.31 2.36 22.87
C PHE A 205 -33.53 1.90 23.69
N SER A 206 -33.74 0.59 23.75
CA SER A 206 -35.00 0.00 24.19
C SER A 206 -34.90 -0.78 25.52
N SER A 207 -35.95 -0.70 26.35
CA SER A 207 -36.13 -1.58 27.51
C SER A 207 -36.49 -2.99 27.02
N LEU A 208 -35.60 -3.95 27.22
CA LEU A 208 -35.79 -5.34 26.82
C LEU A 208 -36.52 -6.16 27.90
N SER A 209 -37.19 -7.23 27.46
CA SER A 209 -37.85 -8.22 28.31
C SER A 209 -36.92 -9.34 28.82
N PHE A 210 -35.68 -9.38 28.34
CA PHE A 210 -34.68 -10.41 28.63
C PHE A 210 -33.33 -9.80 29.03
N LYS A 211 -32.51 -10.57 29.74
CA LYS A 211 -31.15 -10.16 30.17
C LYS A 211 -30.10 -10.44 29.07
N PRO A 212 -29.35 -9.44 28.57
CA PRO A 212 -28.31 -9.63 27.54
C PRO A 212 -27.01 -10.30 28.03
N ASN A 213 -27.11 -11.30 28.90
CA ASN A 213 -25.98 -12.11 29.39
C ASN A 213 -26.16 -13.62 29.13
N ARG A 214 -27.10 -14.00 28.25
CA ARG A 214 -27.45 -15.40 27.98
C ARG A 214 -27.39 -15.76 26.49
N LYS A 215 -26.83 -16.94 26.18
CA LYS A 215 -26.71 -17.48 24.82
C LYS A 215 -28.05 -17.77 24.13
N GLU A 216 -29.15 -17.87 24.87
CA GLU A 216 -30.49 -18.10 24.31
C GLU A 216 -31.06 -16.89 23.53
N HIS A 217 -30.47 -15.69 23.68
CA HIS A 217 -30.92 -14.47 23.00
C HIS A 217 -29.90 -13.88 22.00
N CYS A 218 -28.62 -14.24 22.11
CA CYS A 218 -27.52 -13.68 21.33
C CYS A 218 -26.69 -14.76 20.63
N ASP A 219 -26.31 -14.49 19.38
CA ASP A 219 -25.47 -15.35 18.55
C ASP A 219 -23.99 -15.28 18.98
N ILE A 220 -23.56 -14.14 19.54
CA ILE A 220 -22.26 -13.95 20.20
C ILE A 220 -22.45 -13.33 21.59
N LEU A 221 -21.72 -13.84 22.59
CA LEU A 221 -21.47 -13.15 23.86
C LEU A 221 -20.03 -12.58 23.85
N VAL A 222 -19.88 -11.29 24.11
CA VAL A 222 -18.57 -10.61 24.19
C VAL A 222 -18.29 -10.26 25.65
N GLU A 223 -17.46 -11.09 26.28
CA GLU A 223 -17.08 -10.98 27.70
C GLU A 223 -16.03 -9.89 27.97
N LYS A 224 -15.21 -9.52 26.98
CA LYS A 224 -14.20 -8.46 27.10
C LYS A 224 -14.84 -7.07 26.99
N PRO A 225 -14.37 -6.05 27.74
CA PRO A 225 -14.77 -4.67 27.52
C PRO A 225 -14.46 -4.27 26.07
N THR A 226 -15.44 -3.66 25.41
CA THR A 226 -15.36 -3.34 23.98
C THR A 226 -15.52 -1.84 23.75
N PHE A 227 -14.50 -1.21 23.16
CA PHE A 227 -14.50 0.20 22.79
C PHE A 227 -14.96 0.35 21.34
N PHE A 228 -16.04 1.11 21.11
CA PHE A 228 -16.49 1.52 19.79
C PHE A 228 -15.93 2.90 19.44
N MET A 229 -15.39 3.05 18.23
CA MET A 229 -14.79 4.30 17.74
C MET A 229 -15.26 4.63 16.31
N LYS A 230 -15.41 5.92 16.00
CA LYS A 230 -15.51 6.47 14.64
C LYS A 230 -14.26 7.30 14.37
N LEU A 231 -13.70 7.24 13.17
CA LEU A 231 -12.45 7.93 12.79
C LEU A 231 -12.75 9.23 12.02
N ASP A 232 -11.95 10.29 12.23
CA ASP A 232 -12.19 11.61 11.59
C ASP A 232 -11.84 11.64 10.09
N ALA A 233 -10.76 10.95 9.70
CA ALA A 233 -10.29 10.91 8.32
C ALA A 233 -9.43 9.67 8.06
N VAL A 234 -9.38 9.26 6.79
CA VAL A 234 -8.75 7.99 6.38
C VAL A 234 -7.35 8.16 5.81
N VAL A 235 -6.93 9.38 5.43
CA VAL A 235 -5.82 9.61 4.49
C VAL A 235 -4.71 10.54 5.02
N ASN A 236 -4.80 11.00 6.27
CA ASN A 236 -3.87 12.01 6.81
C ASN A 236 -3.40 11.67 8.23
N MET A 237 -2.09 11.49 8.37
CA MET A 237 -1.35 11.31 9.63
C MET A 237 -1.78 12.28 10.73
N TYR A 238 -2.14 13.53 10.42
CA TYR A 238 -2.53 14.51 11.43
C TYR A 238 -3.79 14.11 12.22
N HIS A 239 -4.80 13.55 11.54
CA HIS A 239 -6.12 13.30 12.14
C HIS A 239 -6.15 12.06 13.03
N HIS A 240 -5.32 11.04 12.78
CA HIS A 240 -5.29 9.85 13.65
C HIS A 240 -4.84 10.12 15.10
N PHE A 241 -4.13 11.22 15.34
CA PHE A 241 -3.85 11.65 16.72
C PHE A 241 -5.07 12.26 17.42
N CYS A 242 -6.10 12.72 16.69
CA CYS A 242 -7.41 13.01 17.27
C CYS A 242 -7.98 11.71 17.87
N ASP A 243 -7.96 10.63 17.08
CA ASP A 243 -8.54 9.34 17.46
C ASP A 243 -7.81 8.74 18.67
N PHE A 244 -6.47 8.72 18.65
CA PHE A 244 -5.65 8.22 19.77
C PHE A 244 -5.76 9.08 21.04
N PHE A 245 -5.81 10.42 20.91
CA PHE A 245 -5.95 11.31 22.07
C PHE A 245 -7.35 11.16 22.68
N ASN A 246 -8.41 11.12 21.87
CA ASN A 246 -9.77 10.88 22.36
C ASN A 246 -9.91 9.50 23.01
N LEU A 247 -9.25 8.46 22.50
CA LEU A 247 -9.22 7.14 23.14
C LEU A 247 -8.52 7.17 24.51
N TYR A 248 -7.40 7.89 24.64
CA TYR A 248 -6.72 8.10 25.92
C TYR A 248 -7.58 8.88 26.93
N VAL A 249 -8.26 9.96 26.50
CA VAL A 249 -9.23 10.68 27.33
C VAL A 249 -10.42 9.79 27.69
N THR A 250 -10.85 8.91 26.79
CA THR A 250 -11.91 7.92 27.04
C THR A 250 -11.49 6.92 28.12
N GLN A 251 -10.22 6.49 28.17
CA GLN A 251 -9.70 5.65 29.26
C GLN A 251 -9.77 6.36 30.62
N HIS A 252 -9.47 7.66 30.69
CA HIS A 252 -9.67 8.49 31.89
C HIS A 252 -11.14 8.58 32.31
N VAL A 253 -12.06 8.85 31.38
CA VAL A 253 -13.51 8.95 31.66
C VAL A 253 -14.07 7.60 32.12
N ASN A 254 -13.68 6.51 31.44
CA ASN A 254 -14.04 5.12 31.74
C ASN A 254 -13.46 4.61 33.08
N GLY A 255 -12.31 5.16 33.50
CA GLY A 255 -11.59 4.75 34.71
C GLY A 255 -10.79 3.45 34.56
N SER A 256 -10.28 3.13 33.35
CA SER A 256 -9.43 1.95 33.12
C SER A 256 -8.46 2.14 31.95
N PHE A 257 -7.23 1.66 32.14
CA PHE A 257 -6.13 1.62 31.17
C PHE A 257 -5.67 0.19 30.86
N ASP A 258 -6.55 -0.79 31.09
CA ASP A 258 -6.31 -2.18 30.67
C ASP A 258 -6.24 -2.25 29.14
N THR A 259 -5.36 -3.13 28.64
CA THR A 259 -5.18 -3.41 27.21
C THR A 259 -5.87 -4.70 26.78
N ASP A 260 -6.35 -5.56 27.70
CA ASP A 260 -7.15 -6.73 27.32
C ASP A 260 -8.62 -6.39 27.00
N VAL A 261 -8.77 -5.37 26.15
CA VAL A 261 -10.02 -4.82 25.65
C VAL A 261 -10.11 -5.06 24.14
N ASN A 262 -11.31 -5.14 23.59
CA ASN A 262 -11.50 -5.06 22.14
C ASN A 262 -11.60 -3.59 21.75
N ILE A 263 -11.00 -3.21 20.62
CA ILE A 263 -11.31 -1.94 19.93
C ILE A 263 -12.01 -2.32 18.63
N VAL A 264 -13.22 -1.80 18.45
CA VAL A 264 -14.09 -2.05 17.29
C VAL A 264 -14.32 -0.71 16.59
N LEU A 265 -13.83 -0.60 15.36
CA LEU A 265 -14.14 0.53 14.51
C LEU A 265 -15.58 0.39 14.00
N TRP A 266 -16.33 1.49 14.07
CA TRP A 266 -17.73 1.59 13.66
C TRP A 266 -17.85 1.68 12.13
N GLU A 267 -17.28 0.69 11.45
CA GLU A 267 -17.06 0.70 10.01
C GLU A 267 -17.30 -0.70 9.44
N LYS A 268 -17.80 -0.78 8.21
CA LYS A 268 -18.20 -2.06 7.61
C LYS A 268 -17.02 -2.89 7.10
N HIS A 269 -15.95 -2.25 6.64
CA HIS A 269 -14.83 -2.88 5.93
C HIS A 269 -13.49 -2.53 6.58
N GLU A 270 -12.53 -3.45 6.44
CA GLU A 270 -11.17 -3.30 6.92
C GLU A 270 -10.43 -2.21 6.11
N ARG A 271 -9.85 -1.21 6.80
CA ARG A 271 -9.23 -0.05 6.15
C ARG A 271 -7.71 -0.08 6.25
N ARG A 272 -7.05 -0.14 5.07
CA ARG A 272 -5.59 -0.20 4.91
C ARG A 272 -4.81 0.90 5.64
N SER A 273 -5.37 2.11 5.76
CA SER A 273 -4.67 3.28 6.30
C SER A 273 -4.22 3.14 7.77
N LEU A 274 -4.79 2.19 8.51
CA LEU A 274 -4.32 1.89 9.87
C LEU A 274 -2.90 1.30 9.90
N GLY A 275 -2.39 0.77 8.78
CA GLY A 275 -1.12 0.03 8.70
C GLY A 275 0.05 0.72 9.39
N ASN A 276 0.41 1.92 8.97
CA ASN A 276 1.57 2.64 9.53
C ASN A 276 1.36 3.08 11.00
N PHE A 277 0.12 3.22 11.45
CA PHE A 277 -0.22 3.54 12.84
C PHE A 277 -0.58 2.29 13.67
N GLY A 278 -0.48 1.09 13.07
CA GLY A 278 -0.74 -0.22 13.68
C GLY A 278 0.08 -0.52 14.92
N VAL A 279 1.20 0.19 15.12
CA VAL A 279 1.99 0.14 16.34
C VAL A 279 1.37 0.95 17.49
N THR A 280 0.78 2.12 17.20
CA THR A 280 0.15 2.98 18.23
C THR A 280 -1.15 2.40 18.75
N TRP A 281 -1.89 1.64 17.94
CA TRP A 281 -3.04 0.86 18.42
C TRP A 281 -2.69 -0.11 19.56
N LYS A 282 -1.44 -0.63 19.59
CA LYS A 282 -0.94 -1.54 20.65
C LYS A 282 -0.73 -0.88 22.01
N VAL A 283 -0.75 0.46 22.07
CA VAL A 283 -0.76 1.24 23.32
C VAL A 283 -2.07 1.02 24.07
N PHE A 284 -3.18 0.87 23.33
CA PHE A 284 -4.54 0.88 23.85
C PHE A 284 -5.20 -0.51 23.89
N SER A 285 -4.75 -1.45 23.02
CA SER A 285 -5.24 -2.83 23.03
C SER A 285 -4.12 -3.83 22.74
N SER A 286 -4.10 -4.94 23.49
CA SER A 286 -3.31 -6.13 23.17
C SER A 286 -4.05 -7.11 22.25
N ASN A 287 -5.31 -6.83 21.92
CA ASN A 287 -6.10 -7.56 20.94
C ASN A 287 -6.01 -6.85 19.57
N PRO A 288 -6.23 -7.56 18.43
CA PRO A 288 -6.36 -6.91 17.13
C PRO A 288 -7.48 -5.87 17.10
N ILE A 289 -7.34 -4.88 16.21
CA ILE A 289 -8.44 -3.96 15.88
C ILE A 289 -9.49 -4.72 15.07
N LEU A 290 -10.75 -4.57 15.44
CA LEU A 290 -11.91 -5.22 14.84
C LEU A 290 -12.76 -4.19 14.09
N TYR A 291 -13.62 -4.63 13.18
CA TYR A 291 -14.50 -3.79 12.37
C TYR A 291 -15.94 -4.28 12.50
N LEU A 292 -16.88 -3.35 12.76
CA LEU A 292 -18.29 -3.66 13.03
C LEU A 292 -18.91 -4.59 11.97
N GLY A 293 -18.64 -4.35 10.69
CA GLY A 293 -19.17 -5.16 9.59
C GLY A 293 -18.42 -6.46 9.29
N LYS A 294 -17.21 -6.66 9.80
CA LYS A 294 -16.43 -7.90 9.61
C LYS A 294 -16.70 -8.88 10.75
N GLU A 295 -16.59 -8.41 11.99
CA GLU A 295 -16.77 -9.26 13.17
C GLU A 295 -18.23 -9.48 13.56
N TYR A 296 -19.14 -8.52 13.33
CA TYR A 296 -20.51 -8.56 13.89
C TYR A 296 -21.67 -8.47 12.90
N GLU A 297 -21.42 -8.27 11.59
CA GLU A 297 -22.48 -8.26 10.57
C GLU A 297 -23.38 -9.51 10.64
N ASN A 298 -24.68 -9.29 10.48
CA ASN A 298 -25.73 -10.33 10.47
C ASN A 298 -25.81 -11.19 11.75
N LYS A 299 -25.37 -10.67 12.91
CA LYS A 299 -25.42 -11.36 14.21
C LYS A 299 -26.15 -10.52 15.26
N ARG A 300 -26.78 -11.20 16.23
CA ARG A 300 -27.13 -10.60 17.54
C ARG A 300 -25.96 -10.75 18.47
N VAL A 301 -25.50 -9.65 19.04
CA VAL A 301 -24.33 -9.61 19.91
C VAL A 301 -24.71 -9.02 21.25
N CYS A 302 -24.32 -9.72 22.31
CA CYS A 302 -24.45 -9.28 23.69
C CYS A 302 -23.07 -8.85 24.19
N PHE A 303 -22.90 -7.58 24.54
CA PHE A 303 -21.65 -7.05 25.10
C PHE A 303 -21.78 -6.92 26.62
N LYS A 304 -20.89 -7.56 27.38
CA LYS A 304 -20.83 -7.46 28.84
C LYS A 304 -20.58 -6.02 29.30
N GLU A 305 -19.64 -5.35 28.62
CA GLU A 305 -19.34 -3.94 28.79
C GLU A 305 -18.97 -3.32 27.43
N ALA A 306 -19.65 -2.24 27.07
CA ALA A 306 -19.44 -1.51 25.82
C ALA A 306 -19.20 -0.02 26.10
N ILE A 307 -18.17 0.55 25.50
CA ILE A 307 -17.75 1.93 25.68
C ILE A 307 -17.78 2.61 24.31
N PHE A 308 -18.71 3.55 24.13
CA PHE A 308 -18.77 4.43 22.97
C PHE A 308 -17.80 5.59 23.24
N ALA A 309 -16.66 5.59 22.56
CA ALA A 309 -15.53 6.47 22.85
C ALA A 309 -15.78 7.92 22.43
N LEU A 310 -15.02 8.87 23.00
CA LEU A 310 -15.09 10.27 22.60
C LEU A 310 -14.82 10.45 21.11
N LEU A 311 -15.64 11.29 20.46
CA LEU A 311 -15.65 11.48 19.02
C LEU A 311 -14.80 12.68 18.58
N PRO A 312 -14.25 12.67 17.35
CA PRO A 312 -13.10 13.54 17.05
C PRO A 312 -13.40 14.99 16.64
N ARG A 313 -14.65 15.41 16.35
CA ARG A 313 -14.85 16.72 15.70
C ARG A 313 -16.18 17.44 15.92
N MET A 314 -16.12 18.69 16.42
CA MET A 314 -16.91 19.79 15.83
C MET A 314 -16.40 21.21 16.17
N VAL A 315 -16.42 22.09 15.15
CA VAL A 315 -16.37 23.57 15.16
C VAL A 315 -15.20 24.29 15.88
N PHE A 316 -14.48 25.12 15.09
CA PHE A 316 -13.47 26.14 15.45
C PHE A 316 -12.32 25.75 16.39
N GLY A 317 -11.14 25.61 15.75
CA GLY A 317 -9.80 25.83 16.39
C GLY A 317 -7.65 23.87 17.04
N LEU A 318 -6.90 23.05 16.20
CA LEU A 318 -5.68 22.26 16.46
C LEU A 318 -5.85 21.21 17.56
N TYR A 319 -6.74 20.24 17.28
CA TYR A 319 -7.46 19.41 18.26
C TYR A 319 -8.54 20.22 19.01
N TYR A 320 -9.42 20.83 18.22
CA TYR A 320 -10.53 21.69 18.63
C TYR A 320 -11.71 20.92 19.28
N ASN A 321 -11.41 20.30 20.42
CA ASN A 321 -12.29 20.29 21.60
C ASN A 321 -11.58 20.95 22.80
N THR A 322 -10.40 21.56 22.59
CA THR A 322 -9.59 22.23 23.62
C THR A 322 -9.45 23.74 23.32
N PRO A 323 -10.30 24.60 23.94
CA PRO A 323 -10.26 26.06 23.74
C PRO A 323 -8.90 26.68 24.10
N LEU A 324 -8.21 27.19 23.08
CA LEU A 324 -6.90 27.83 23.21
C LEU A 324 -6.97 29.13 24.02
N THR A 325 -6.91 29.00 25.35
CA THR A 325 -6.86 30.15 26.26
C THR A 325 -5.61 31.00 25.94
N PRO A 326 -5.75 32.26 25.50
CA PRO A 326 -4.62 33.02 24.96
C PRO A 326 -3.50 33.21 25.98
N GLY A 327 -2.27 32.90 25.59
CA GLY A 327 -1.09 32.99 26.48
C GLY A 327 -0.99 31.91 27.55
N CYS A 328 -1.87 30.89 27.58
CA CYS A 328 -1.71 29.69 28.40
C CYS A 328 -0.98 28.55 27.66
N SER A 329 -0.18 27.79 28.40
CA SER A 329 0.72 26.75 27.89
C SER A 329 0.89 25.59 28.88
N LYS A 330 1.45 24.46 28.40
CA LYS A 330 1.76 23.25 29.18
C LYS A 330 0.52 22.60 29.78
N SER A 331 -0.31 22.03 28.92
CA SER A 331 -1.41 21.14 29.34
C SER A 331 -0.84 19.85 29.92
N GLY A 332 -1.28 19.49 31.14
CA GLY A 332 -0.95 18.23 31.77
C GLY A 332 -1.43 17.05 30.95
N LEU A 333 -2.65 17.12 30.41
CA LEU A 333 -3.28 16.07 29.60
C LEU A 333 -2.50 15.74 28.33
N PHE A 334 -2.03 16.75 27.58
CA PHE A 334 -1.19 16.54 26.39
C PHE A 334 0.19 15.93 26.74
N LYS A 335 0.77 16.32 27.88
CA LYS A 335 2.02 15.73 28.37
C LYS A 335 1.82 14.26 28.76
N ALA A 336 0.74 13.96 29.49
CA ALA A 336 0.42 12.62 29.93
C ALA A 336 0.13 11.67 28.76
N PHE A 337 -0.57 12.13 27.72
CA PHE A 337 -0.76 11.38 26.48
C PHE A 337 0.58 11.04 25.80
N SER A 338 1.48 12.02 25.69
CA SER A 338 2.83 11.82 25.16
C SER A 338 3.59 10.76 25.97
N GLU A 339 3.59 10.85 27.30
CA GLU A 339 4.29 9.92 28.19
C GLU A 339 3.66 8.51 28.16
N HIS A 340 2.33 8.42 28.07
CA HIS A 340 1.59 7.16 27.98
C HIS A 340 1.93 6.39 26.70
N VAL A 341 1.88 7.04 25.53
CA VAL A 341 2.24 6.42 24.24
C VAL A 341 3.69 5.96 24.24
N MET A 342 4.62 6.83 24.64
CA MET A 342 6.05 6.55 24.57
C MET A 342 6.48 5.45 25.55
N GLY A 343 5.90 5.45 26.77
CA GLY A 343 6.10 4.39 27.76
C GLY A 343 5.57 3.03 27.29
N ARG A 344 4.32 2.95 26.81
CA ARG A 344 3.72 1.69 26.31
C ARG A 344 4.40 1.14 25.06
N LEU A 345 5.07 1.99 24.26
CA LEU A 345 5.89 1.56 23.13
C LEU A 345 7.36 1.24 23.49
N GLY A 346 7.77 1.42 24.76
CA GLY A 346 9.15 1.18 25.19
C GLY A 346 10.18 2.15 24.59
N ILE A 347 9.75 3.31 24.08
CA ILE A 347 10.63 4.26 23.39
C ILE A 347 11.29 5.19 24.42
N ILE A 348 12.57 4.93 24.70
CA ILE A 348 13.35 5.64 25.71
C ILE A 348 14.04 6.91 25.19
N GLN A 349 14.41 7.76 26.15
CA GLN A 349 15.26 8.92 25.95
C GLN A 349 16.74 8.54 26.10
N GLU A 350 17.52 8.72 25.03
CA GLU A 350 18.92 8.33 24.93
C GLU A 350 19.90 9.42 25.42
N ARG A 351 19.46 10.67 25.60
CA ARG A 351 20.32 11.79 26.04
C ARG A 351 20.79 11.63 27.48
N ASN A 352 22.09 11.75 27.72
CA ASN A 352 22.65 11.78 29.07
C ASN A 352 22.52 13.20 29.66
N LEU A 353 21.49 13.41 30.47
CA LEU A 353 21.21 14.68 31.16
C LEU A 353 22.28 15.13 32.17
N GLN A 354 23.26 14.29 32.50
CA GLN A 354 24.43 14.67 33.29
C GLN A 354 25.60 15.16 32.42
N ASN A 355 25.60 14.87 31.12
CA ASN A 355 26.66 15.25 30.19
C ASN A 355 26.34 16.59 29.47
N SER A 356 26.78 17.70 30.07
CA SER A 356 26.64 19.04 29.48
C SER A 356 27.46 19.26 28.18
N SER A 357 28.43 18.39 27.91
CA SER A 357 29.22 18.40 26.66
C SER A 357 28.62 17.57 25.53
N GLU A 358 27.56 16.79 25.77
CA GLU A 358 26.86 16.04 24.71
C GLU A 358 26.28 17.03 23.66
N PRO A 359 26.52 16.81 22.36
CA PRO A 359 26.08 17.73 21.30
C PRO A 359 24.55 17.86 21.27
N ILE A 360 24.06 18.99 20.74
CA ILE A 360 22.63 19.22 20.55
C ILE A 360 22.16 18.44 19.31
N ARG A 361 21.21 17.52 19.51
CA ARG A 361 20.68 16.65 18.45
C ARG A 361 19.66 17.43 17.62
N ILE A 362 19.98 17.72 16.37
CA ILE A 362 19.11 18.44 15.44
C ILE A 362 18.56 17.44 14.43
N THR A 363 17.23 17.30 14.36
CA THR A 363 16.58 16.55 13.27
C THR A 363 16.02 17.54 12.27
N LEU A 364 16.44 17.42 11.01
CA LEU A 364 15.90 18.18 9.87
C LEU A 364 14.98 17.26 9.07
N LEU A 365 13.71 17.68 8.91
CA LEU A 365 12.75 16.97 8.08
C LEU A 365 12.92 17.32 6.61
N SER A 366 13.61 16.44 5.88
CA SER A 366 13.70 16.51 4.42
C SER A 366 12.39 16.09 3.75
N ARG A 367 12.17 16.62 2.54
CA ARG A 367 10.91 16.55 1.79
C ARG A 367 11.14 16.03 0.37
N GLY A 368 11.29 14.72 0.22
CA GLY A 368 11.30 14.00 -1.07
C GLY A 368 9.96 14.05 -1.82
N THR A 369 9.47 15.24 -2.12
CA THR A 369 8.15 15.52 -2.72
C THR A 369 8.20 16.81 -3.54
N LYS A 370 7.54 16.83 -4.70
CA LYS A 370 7.49 17.96 -5.65
C LYS A 370 7.10 19.33 -5.05
N PHE A 371 6.31 19.34 -3.98
CA PHE A 371 5.75 20.53 -3.33
C PHE A 371 6.11 20.58 -1.84
N ARG A 372 6.34 21.76 -1.27
CA ARG A 372 7.01 21.96 0.04
C ARG A 372 8.41 21.33 0.09
N ASN A 373 9.21 21.56 -0.93
CA ASN A 373 10.64 21.27 -0.92
C ASN A 373 11.45 22.47 -0.40
N ILE A 374 12.59 22.19 0.22
CA ILE A 374 13.59 23.16 0.66
C ILE A 374 14.66 23.23 -0.45
N LEU A 375 14.60 24.26 -1.29
CA LEU A 375 15.34 24.30 -2.56
C LEU A 375 16.87 24.29 -2.38
N ASN A 376 17.37 24.90 -1.30
CA ASN A 376 18.78 24.89 -0.92
C ASN A 376 19.07 23.99 0.30
N GLU A 377 18.34 22.87 0.44
CA GLU A 377 18.51 21.93 1.57
C GLU A 377 19.96 21.47 1.76
N ASN A 378 20.71 21.23 0.69
CA ASN A 378 22.12 20.82 0.76
C ASN A 378 23.02 21.89 1.42
N GLU A 379 22.75 23.18 1.22
CA GLU A 379 23.49 24.27 1.87
C GLU A 379 23.17 24.35 3.36
N ILE A 380 21.90 24.16 3.71
CA ILE A 380 21.39 24.10 5.09
C ILE A 380 21.97 22.89 5.83
N ILE A 381 21.99 21.72 5.21
CA ILE A 381 22.64 20.50 5.75
C ILE A 381 24.12 20.76 6.00
N HIS A 382 24.85 21.33 5.03
CA HIS A 382 26.28 21.61 5.19
C HIS A 382 26.56 22.62 6.31
N ALA A 383 25.73 23.66 6.44
CA ALA A 383 25.85 24.65 7.51
C ALA A 383 25.51 24.08 8.91
N LEU A 384 24.60 23.10 9.01
CA LEU A 384 24.28 22.39 10.25
C LEU A 384 25.38 21.39 10.65
N ASP A 385 25.90 20.62 9.69
CA ASP A 385 26.90 19.57 9.94
C ASP A 385 28.28 20.15 10.30
N THR A 386 28.61 21.32 9.75
CA THR A 386 29.83 22.07 10.12
C THR A 386 29.73 22.86 11.42
N TYR A 387 28.54 22.94 12.06
CA TYR A 387 28.36 23.74 13.27
C TYR A 387 28.84 23.00 14.55
N PRO A 388 29.76 23.59 15.33
CA PRO A 388 30.39 22.89 16.46
C PRO A 388 29.42 22.61 17.62
N GLY A 389 29.43 21.36 18.10
CA GLY A 389 28.61 20.94 19.24
C GLY A 389 27.13 20.67 18.91
N VAL A 390 26.83 20.45 17.62
CA VAL A 390 25.58 19.87 17.10
C VAL A 390 25.83 18.44 16.61
N LYS A 391 24.78 17.63 16.57
CA LYS A 391 24.73 16.36 15.84
C LYS A 391 23.51 16.41 14.93
N LEU A 392 23.73 16.44 13.61
CA LEU A 392 22.65 16.46 12.62
C LEU A 392 22.07 15.05 12.41
N ASN A 393 20.76 15.00 12.14
CA ASN A 393 20.01 13.85 11.68
C ASN A 393 19.03 14.32 10.60
N VAL A 394 19.40 14.22 9.33
CA VAL A 394 18.43 14.43 8.24
C VAL A 394 17.50 13.22 8.21
N SER A 395 16.18 13.44 8.23
CA SER A 395 15.20 12.36 8.25
C SER A 395 13.98 12.70 7.40
N GLN A 396 13.75 11.90 6.37
CA GLN A 396 12.49 11.90 5.64
C GLN A 396 11.49 11.00 6.38
N TYR A 397 10.44 11.59 6.97
CA TYR A 397 9.34 10.82 7.56
C TYR A 397 8.32 10.47 6.45
N SER A 398 8.69 9.50 5.62
CA SER A 398 7.83 8.86 4.63
C SER A 398 7.30 7.51 5.13
N TRP A 399 6.48 6.84 4.32
CA TRP A 399 5.89 5.54 4.65
C TRP A 399 6.96 4.43 4.81
N ASP A 400 8.12 4.59 4.14
CA ASP A 400 9.29 3.70 4.22
C ASP A 400 9.95 3.68 5.61
N MET A 401 9.69 4.66 6.49
CA MET A 401 10.19 4.69 7.86
C MET A 401 9.09 4.25 8.84
N PRO A 402 9.22 3.09 9.53
CA PRO A 402 8.21 2.62 10.48
C PRO A 402 7.89 3.67 11.55
N PHE A 403 6.60 3.88 11.86
CA PHE A 403 6.19 4.98 12.73
C PHE A 403 6.82 4.96 14.14
N ALA A 404 7.15 3.77 14.67
CA ALA A 404 7.89 3.65 15.94
C ALA A 404 9.32 4.21 15.87
N GLU A 405 10.01 4.07 14.72
CA GLU A 405 11.33 4.67 14.47
C GLU A 405 11.21 6.19 14.24
N GLN A 406 10.15 6.65 13.56
CA GLN A 406 9.86 8.08 13.48
C GLN A 406 9.63 8.69 14.88
N LEU A 407 8.87 8.02 15.75
CA LEU A 407 8.69 8.41 17.15
C LEU A 407 10.03 8.37 17.92
N LYS A 408 10.83 7.32 17.76
CA LYS A 408 12.15 7.20 18.39
C LYS A 408 13.07 8.36 18.04
N ARG A 409 13.16 8.73 16.76
CA ARG A 409 13.93 9.89 16.27
C ARG A 409 13.39 11.20 16.82
N SER A 410 12.07 11.38 16.78
CA SER A 410 11.40 12.59 17.28
C SER A 410 11.69 12.80 18.78
N HIS A 411 11.57 11.75 19.58
CA HIS A 411 11.86 11.81 21.00
C HIS A 411 13.34 12.03 21.31
N ASN A 412 14.24 11.55 20.45
CA ASN A 412 15.68 11.73 20.58
C ASN A 412 16.20 12.95 19.79
N THR A 413 15.35 13.96 19.63
CA THR A 413 15.67 15.25 19.02
C THR A 413 15.61 16.38 20.06
N ASP A 414 16.61 17.27 20.05
CA ASP A 414 16.66 18.46 20.89
C ASP A 414 16.20 19.73 20.13
N ILE A 415 16.42 19.80 18.81
CA ILE A 415 15.84 20.81 17.90
C ILE A 415 15.23 20.09 16.69
N PHE A 416 13.92 20.22 16.50
CA PHE A 416 13.19 19.56 15.41
C PHE A 416 12.81 20.60 14.35
N ILE A 417 13.40 20.51 13.16
CA ILE A 417 13.26 21.48 12.08
C ILE A 417 12.35 20.92 10.98
N GLY A 418 11.33 21.68 10.58
CA GLY A 418 10.41 21.33 9.50
C GLY A 418 9.73 22.55 8.90
N MET A 419 8.78 22.35 7.98
CA MET A 419 8.05 23.42 7.28
C MET A 419 6.54 23.10 7.27
N HIS A 420 5.67 24.11 7.16
CA HIS A 420 4.22 24.01 7.47
C HIS A 420 3.54 22.68 7.09
N GLY A 421 3.07 22.00 8.12
CA GLY A 421 2.36 20.72 8.06
C GLY A 421 3.23 19.47 7.84
N ALA A 422 4.55 19.59 7.66
CA ALA A 422 5.48 18.46 7.66
C ALA A 422 6.00 18.18 9.08
N GLY A 423 5.58 17.06 9.67
CA GLY A 423 6.01 16.63 11.01
C GLY A 423 5.19 17.16 12.20
N LEU A 424 4.08 17.88 11.98
CA LEU A 424 3.27 18.50 13.04
C LEU A 424 2.95 17.56 14.20
N SER A 425 2.48 16.33 13.91
CA SER A 425 2.14 15.33 14.93
C SER A 425 3.33 14.91 15.82
N HIS A 426 4.56 15.00 15.31
CA HIS A 426 5.76 14.61 16.03
C HIS A 426 6.15 15.63 17.11
N ALA A 427 5.64 16.88 17.02
CA ALA A 427 5.78 17.89 18.06
C ALA A 427 5.23 17.41 19.42
N LEU A 428 4.24 16.51 19.43
CA LEU A 428 3.68 15.90 20.63
C LEU A 428 4.67 15.00 21.38
N PHE A 429 5.64 14.40 20.68
CA PHE A 429 6.52 13.34 21.22
C PHE A 429 7.97 13.81 21.43
N LEU A 430 8.27 15.07 21.11
CA LEU A 430 9.53 15.73 21.47
C LEU A 430 9.75 15.74 23.00
N PRO A 431 11.01 15.74 23.47
CA PRO A 431 11.31 15.84 24.90
C PRO A 431 11.00 17.25 25.44
N ASP A 432 10.74 17.35 26.76
CA ASP A 432 10.22 18.57 27.41
C ASP A 432 11.13 19.82 27.29
N TRP A 433 12.40 19.66 26.90
CA TRP A 433 13.36 20.76 26.69
C TRP A 433 13.53 21.18 25.22
N ALA A 434 12.89 20.47 24.28
CA ALA A 434 13.12 20.65 22.85
C ALA A 434 12.62 21.99 22.31
N ASN A 435 13.15 22.38 21.14
CA ASN A 435 12.57 23.44 20.32
C ASN A 435 12.09 22.91 18.95
N LEU A 436 10.81 23.10 18.67
CA LEU A 436 10.21 23.01 17.34
C LEU A 436 10.57 24.26 16.53
N PHE A 437 11.24 24.08 15.40
CA PHE A 437 11.63 25.15 14.47
C PHE A 437 10.86 24.99 13.16
N GLU A 438 9.89 25.86 12.93
CA GLU A 438 9.15 25.91 11.67
C GLU A 438 9.82 26.91 10.71
N LEU A 439 10.52 26.39 9.69
CA LEU A 439 11.24 27.14 8.66
C LEU A 439 10.35 28.16 7.95
N TYR A 440 9.12 27.77 7.63
CA TYR A 440 8.12 28.66 7.08
C TYR A 440 6.72 28.17 7.46
N ASN A 441 5.89 29.10 7.95
CA ASN A 441 4.53 28.85 8.44
C ASN A 441 3.45 29.02 7.35
N CYS A 442 3.84 29.43 6.14
CA CYS A 442 2.94 29.60 4.98
C CYS A 442 1.71 30.51 5.25
N GLY A 443 1.84 31.48 6.16
CA GLY A 443 0.78 32.39 6.59
C GLY A 443 -0.02 31.93 7.83
N ASP A 444 0.15 30.68 8.28
CA ASP A 444 -0.52 30.13 9.47
C ASP A 444 0.44 30.05 10.66
N VAL A 445 0.68 31.19 11.29
CA VAL A 445 1.54 31.36 12.48
C VAL A 445 1.00 30.61 13.72
N ASN A 446 -0.21 30.04 13.67
CA ASN A 446 -0.83 29.36 14.79
C ASN A 446 -0.58 27.84 14.78
N CYS A 447 -0.58 27.21 13.60
CA CYS A 447 -0.54 25.75 13.43
C CYS A 447 0.47 25.01 14.32
N TYR A 448 1.76 25.31 14.17
CA TYR A 448 2.83 24.67 14.97
C TYR A 448 2.97 25.33 16.34
N ARG A 449 2.75 26.64 16.42
CA ARG A 449 2.93 27.46 17.61
C ARG A 449 2.01 27.03 18.75
N ASP A 450 0.74 26.79 18.45
CA ASP A 450 -0.26 26.47 19.46
C ASP A 450 -0.12 25.01 19.93
N LEU A 451 0.23 24.07 19.03
CA LEU A 451 0.53 22.69 19.41
C LEU A 451 1.80 22.61 20.29
N ALA A 452 2.85 23.35 19.93
CA ALA A 452 4.04 23.50 20.78
C ALA A 452 3.70 24.11 22.15
N ARG A 453 2.83 25.13 22.18
CA ARG A 453 2.36 25.79 23.41
C ARG A 453 1.55 24.83 24.30
N LEU A 454 0.68 24.01 23.72
CA LEU A 454 -0.09 22.97 24.44
C LEU A 454 0.83 21.89 25.02
N ARG A 455 1.71 21.28 24.19
CA ARG A 455 2.67 20.26 24.63
C ARG A 455 3.73 20.79 25.58
N GLY A 456 4.00 22.10 25.55
CA GLY A 456 4.91 22.80 26.45
C GLY A 456 6.37 22.94 25.98
N VAL A 457 6.65 22.55 24.73
CA VAL A 457 7.97 22.68 24.10
C VAL A 457 8.20 24.08 23.56
N SER A 458 9.46 24.45 23.33
CA SER A 458 9.78 25.74 22.72
C SER A 458 9.39 25.77 21.25
N TYR A 459 8.88 26.92 20.77
CA TYR A 459 8.69 27.21 19.35
C TYR A 459 9.68 28.29 18.90
N THR A 460 10.10 28.20 17.64
CA THR A 460 10.84 29.21 16.87
C THR A 460 10.36 29.13 15.42
N THR A 461 10.30 30.26 14.72
CA THR A 461 10.04 30.31 13.26
C THR A 461 10.92 31.39 12.64
N TRP A 462 10.78 31.61 11.33
CA TRP A 462 11.52 32.60 10.57
C TRP A 462 11.16 34.03 11.00
N GLU A 463 12.11 34.96 10.87
CA GLU A 463 11.96 36.34 11.36
C GLU A 463 12.10 37.43 10.28
N ASN A 464 12.54 37.09 9.07
CA ASN A 464 12.85 38.05 8.02
C ASN A 464 12.33 37.56 6.66
N GLU A 465 11.13 37.99 6.28
CA GLU A 465 10.44 37.53 5.06
C GLU A 465 11.23 37.83 3.78
N ASP A 466 11.98 38.95 3.72
CA ASP A 466 12.88 39.32 2.60
C ASP A 466 14.01 38.29 2.34
N LYS A 467 14.16 37.30 3.23
CA LYS A 467 15.18 36.24 3.16
C LYS A 467 14.63 34.83 2.91
N VAL A 468 13.33 34.73 2.59
CA VAL A 468 12.74 33.52 2.02
C VAL A 468 12.50 33.77 0.54
N VAL A 469 13.09 32.96 -0.33
CA VAL A 469 12.84 33.05 -1.78
C VAL A 469 11.88 31.93 -2.16
N GLU A 470 10.68 32.31 -2.58
CA GLU A 470 9.66 31.40 -3.09
C GLU A 470 9.90 31.10 -4.57
N HIS A 471 9.77 29.83 -4.99
CA HIS A 471 9.65 29.45 -6.40
C HIS A 471 8.27 28.86 -6.70
N THR A 472 7.64 29.37 -7.74
CA THR A 472 6.37 28.92 -8.32
C THR A 472 6.57 28.52 -9.78
N GLU A 473 7.17 27.35 -9.99
CA GLU A 473 7.37 26.77 -11.34
C GLU A 473 6.16 25.94 -11.79
N GLU A 474 5.43 25.31 -10.86
CA GLU A 474 4.17 24.59 -11.11
C GLU A 474 3.19 24.77 -9.95
N LEU A 475 1.88 24.80 -10.24
CA LEU A 475 0.82 24.87 -9.23
C LEU A 475 0.45 23.46 -8.72
N HIS A 476 -0.04 23.37 -7.48
CA HIS A 476 -0.46 22.09 -6.92
C HIS A 476 -1.80 21.63 -7.54
N PRO A 477 -1.85 20.48 -8.26
CA PRO A 477 -2.98 20.15 -9.14
C PRO A 477 -4.34 20.08 -8.43
N ARG A 478 -4.36 19.65 -7.16
CA ARG A 478 -5.60 19.56 -6.34
C ARG A 478 -5.95 20.83 -5.54
N TYR A 479 -5.03 21.80 -5.41
CA TYR A 479 -5.16 22.89 -4.42
C TYR A 479 -4.84 24.30 -4.96
N SER A 480 -4.55 24.44 -6.26
CA SER A 480 -4.24 25.71 -6.92
C SER A 480 -3.06 26.45 -6.27
N ASP A 481 -3.05 27.78 -6.32
CA ASP A 481 -1.97 28.63 -5.84
C ASP A 481 -2.10 28.96 -4.34
N HIS A 482 -1.77 27.99 -3.49
CA HIS A 482 -1.79 28.15 -2.04
C HIS A 482 -0.36 28.01 -1.47
N PRO A 483 0.17 28.97 -0.68
CA PRO A 483 1.56 28.98 -0.19
C PRO A 483 2.06 27.67 0.44
N LYS A 484 1.19 26.98 1.20
CA LYS A 484 1.37 25.62 1.71
C LYS A 484 1.83 24.56 0.69
N PHE A 485 1.76 24.79 -0.62
CA PHE A 485 2.22 23.84 -1.64
C PHE A 485 3.28 24.41 -2.59
N ARG A 486 3.85 25.59 -2.30
CA ARG A 486 4.98 26.15 -3.04
C ARG A 486 6.32 25.62 -2.49
N ASN A 487 7.44 25.95 -3.15
CA ASN A 487 8.79 25.56 -2.74
C ASN A 487 9.61 26.79 -2.34
N TYR A 488 10.53 26.63 -1.39
CA TYR A 488 11.21 27.77 -0.74
C TYR A 488 12.71 27.54 -0.58
N ALA A 489 13.52 28.57 -0.85
CA ALA A 489 14.91 28.69 -0.46
C ALA A 489 15.06 29.68 0.72
N PHE A 490 16.09 29.50 1.53
CA PHE A 490 16.29 30.27 2.78
C PHE A 490 17.72 30.80 2.85
N ASP A 491 17.90 32.08 3.24
CA ASP A 491 19.25 32.62 3.51
C ASP A 491 19.95 31.80 4.60
N VAL A 492 21.01 31.09 4.23
CA VAL A 492 21.78 30.23 5.14
C VAL A 492 22.33 31.02 6.33
N ARG A 493 22.65 32.31 6.18
CA ARG A 493 23.14 33.16 7.29
C ARG A 493 22.04 33.44 8.31
N GLU A 494 20.83 33.74 7.86
CA GLU A 494 19.66 33.92 8.70
C GLU A 494 19.21 32.63 9.38
N PHE A 495 19.19 31.54 8.62
CA PHE A 495 18.91 30.21 9.14
C PHE A 495 19.88 29.88 10.28
N MET A 496 21.19 30.05 10.08
CA MET A 496 22.18 29.77 11.13
C MET A 496 22.10 30.75 12.31
N ARG A 497 21.75 32.04 12.09
CA ARG A 497 21.45 33.00 13.18
C ARG A 497 20.31 32.49 14.08
N LEU A 498 19.26 31.91 13.48
CA LEU A 498 18.12 31.32 14.19
C LEU A 498 18.51 30.00 14.89
N VAL A 499 19.31 29.14 14.24
CA VAL A 499 19.85 27.91 14.85
C VAL A 499 20.73 28.21 16.06
N GLU A 500 21.68 29.14 15.97
CA GLU A 500 22.54 29.54 17.08
C GLU A 500 21.75 29.96 18.32
N ARG A 501 20.75 30.83 18.12
CA ARG A 501 19.87 31.32 19.18
C ARG A 501 19.05 30.17 19.78
N THR A 502 18.60 29.24 18.94
CA THR A 502 17.86 28.04 19.36
C THR A 502 18.74 27.06 20.15
N VAL A 503 19.99 26.82 19.72
CA VAL A 503 20.97 26.00 20.44
C VAL A 503 21.25 26.57 21.83
N LYS A 504 21.43 27.89 21.94
CA LYS A 504 21.61 28.60 23.24
C LYS A 504 20.38 28.41 24.15
N LYS A 505 19.18 28.62 23.61
CA LYS A 505 17.88 28.41 24.31
C LYS A 505 17.67 26.97 24.78
N VAL A 506 17.95 25.98 23.92
CA VAL A 506 17.77 24.55 24.26
C VAL A 506 18.81 24.06 25.27
N ARG A 507 20.06 24.54 25.21
CA ARG A 507 21.06 24.29 26.27
C ARG A 507 20.58 24.78 27.63
N GLN A 508 20.03 26.00 27.72
CA GLN A 508 19.40 26.50 28.94
C GLN A 508 18.20 25.62 29.38
N SER A 509 17.32 25.23 28.45
CA SER A 509 16.16 24.39 28.75
C SER A 509 16.56 23.02 29.32
N ILE A 510 17.61 22.39 28.79
CA ILE A 510 18.19 21.13 29.32
C ILE A 510 18.73 21.37 30.74
N ASP A 511 19.52 22.42 30.94
CA ASP A 511 20.07 22.81 32.24
C ASP A 511 18.98 23.02 33.30
N GLU A 512 17.92 23.73 32.95
CA GLU A 512 16.75 23.95 33.81
C GLU A 512 15.99 22.65 34.09
N TYR A 513 15.80 21.80 33.08
CA TYR A 513 15.15 20.49 33.24
C TYR A 513 15.94 19.58 34.19
N THR A 514 17.27 19.48 34.00
CA THR A 514 18.17 18.72 34.88
C THR A 514 18.15 19.28 36.31
N LYS A 515 18.21 20.61 36.50
CA LYS A 515 18.11 21.25 37.83
C LYS A 515 16.77 20.94 38.51
N LYS A 516 15.64 21.02 37.76
CA LYS A 516 14.30 20.69 38.26
C LYS A 516 14.20 19.21 38.66
N ARG A 517 14.64 18.28 37.79
CA ARG A 517 14.66 16.83 38.07
C ARG A 517 15.54 16.48 39.29
N ALA A 518 16.71 17.10 39.42
CA ALA A 518 17.58 16.94 40.59
C ALA A 518 16.94 17.46 41.89
N SER A 519 16.17 18.55 41.84
CA SER A 519 15.45 19.06 43.01
C SER A 519 14.29 18.15 43.45
N ALA A 520 13.52 17.59 42.51
CA ALA A 520 12.47 16.61 42.79
C ALA A 520 13.01 15.32 43.41
N LEU A 521 14.15 14.82 42.90
CA LEU A 521 14.87 13.69 43.48
C LEU A 521 15.36 13.99 44.91
N ARG A 522 15.89 15.20 45.18
CA ARG A 522 16.26 15.61 46.55
C ARG A 522 15.07 15.64 47.50
N PHE A 523 13.90 16.09 47.06
CA PHE A 523 12.66 16.06 47.86
C PHE A 523 12.25 14.62 48.21
N ARG A 524 12.22 13.70 47.23
CA ARG A 524 11.99 12.26 47.48
C ARG A 524 13.02 11.67 48.46
N PHE A 525 14.30 12.04 48.34
CA PHE A 525 15.35 11.60 49.27
C PHE A 525 15.22 12.19 50.69
N GLN A 526 14.64 13.38 50.86
CA GLN A 526 14.37 13.93 52.19
C GLN A 526 13.22 13.21 52.90
N SER A 527 12.12 12.88 52.20
CA SER A 527 11.03 12.07 52.77
C SER A 527 11.45 10.63 53.09
N TRP A 528 12.46 10.09 52.39
CA TRP A 528 12.99 8.74 52.65
C TRP A 528 13.97 8.71 53.85
N ARG A 529 14.72 9.80 54.08
CA ARG A 529 15.68 9.91 55.20
C ARG A 529 15.06 9.99 56.60
N SER A 530 13.75 10.19 56.71
CA SER A 530 13.01 10.03 57.98
C SER A 530 12.86 8.57 58.43
N SER A 531 13.21 7.59 57.59
CA SER A 531 13.05 6.17 57.90
C SER A 531 14.35 5.35 57.70
N ARG A 532 14.97 4.99 58.83
CA ARG A 532 16.07 4.02 59.02
C ARG A 532 17.50 4.53 58.71
N ILE A 533 18.45 3.96 59.46
CA ILE A 533 19.85 4.41 59.63
C ILE A 533 20.76 3.17 59.55
N HIS A 534 22.07 3.39 59.35
CA HIS A 534 23.19 2.43 59.30
C HIS A 534 23.38 1.67 57.97
N HIS A 535 24.59 1.28 57.57
CA HIS A 535 25.97 1.82 57.66
C HIS A 535 26.84 0.76 56.95
N GLY A 536 27.71 1.12 56.00
CA GLY A 536 28.55 0.14 55.29
C GLY A 536 29.48 0.81 54.26
N SER A 537 30.78 0.56 54.38
CA SER A 537 31.82 1.41 53.78
C SER A 537 32.06 1.20 52.28
N ILE A 538 32.43 2.30 51.61
CA ILE A 538 33.21 2.31 50.37
C ILE A 538 34.67 2.00 50.70
N ALA A 539 35.35 1.13 49.92
CA ALA A 539 36.76 1.27 49.53
C ALA A 539 37.32 0.03 48.78
N ALA A 540 37.42 0.11 47.44
CA ALA A 540 38.44 -0.56 46.63
C ALA A 540 38.46 0.10 45.24
N ILE A 541 39.61 0.63 44.82
CA ILE A 541 39.81 1.33 43.54
C ILE A 541 40.85 0.57 42.72
N ASP A 542 40.72 0.64 41.39
CA ASP A 542 41.67 0.29 40.32
C ASP A 542 42.61 -0.92 40.49
N CYS A 543 42.51 -1.86 39.54
CA CYS A 543 43.72 -2.35 38.87
C CYS A 543 43.47 -2.97 37.48
N ILE A 544 44.44 -2.77 36.58
CA ILE A 544 44.65 -3.50 35.31
C ILE A 544 43.56 -3.32 34.23
N LEU A 545 43.68 -2.20 33.51
CA LEU A 545 43.55 -2.23 32.04
C LEU A 545 44.75 -3.01 31.46
N SER A 546 44.54 -4.17 30.81
CA SER A 546 45.24 -4.56 29.55
C SER A 546 45.02 -6.03 29.16
N ARG A 547 44.47 -6.28 27.97
CA ARG A 547 45.18 -6.85 26.79
C ARG A 547 44.23 -7.04 25.61
N TRP A 548 44.80 -7.25 24.43
CA TRP A 548 44.12 -7.17 23.12
C TRP A 548 44.19 -8.53 22.40
N ASN A 549 43.23 -8.75 21.48
CA ASN A 549 43.21 -9.78 20.41
C ASN A 549 43.35 -11.27 20.79
N SER A 550 42.28 -12.03 20.55
CA SER A 550 42.23 -13.01 19.43
C SER A 550 40.87 -13.72 19.36
N GLY A 551 40.30 -13.88 18.16
CA GLY A 551 39.06 -14.64 17.95
C GLY A 551 38.17 -14.09 16.82
N HIS A 552 38.42 -14.49 15.57
CA HIS A 552 37.47 -14.29 14.47
C HIS A 552 36.52 -15.50 14.39
N VAL A 553 35.21 -15.27 14.40
CA VAL A 553 34.25 -16.03 13.57
C VAL A 553 33.20 -15.04 13.05
N HIS A 554 32.90 -15.17 11.76
CA HIS A 554 32.07 -14.34 10.90
C HIS A 554 30.77 -13.75 11.47
N ALA A 555 30.49 -12.50 11.08
CA ALA A 555 29.13 -12.03 10.90
C ALA A 555 28.56 -12.63 9.61
N THR A 556 27.30 -13.08 9.63
CA THR A 556 26.54 -13.44 8.42
C THR A 556 25.62 -12.30 8.03
N THR A 557 26.05 -11.52 7.04
CA THR A 557 25.27 -10.48 6.37
C THR A 557 24.01 -11.08 5.74
N PRO A 558 22.84 -10.40 5.77
CA PRO A 558 21.83 -10.58 4.73
C PRO A 558 22.47 -10.33 3.35
N PRO A 559 22.01 -10.99 2.27
CA PRO A 559 22.68 -10.88 0.98
C PRO A 559 22.61 -9.46 0.42
N VAL A 560 23.78 -8.81 0.32
CA VAL A 560 24.01 -7.79 -0.70
C VAL A 560 24.06 -8.55 -2.02
N PHE A 561 22.95 -8.56 -2.77
CA PHE A 561 22.98 -9.02 -4.16
C PHE A 561 23.87 -8.08 -4.97
N ASP A 562 24.80 -8.63 -5.75
CA ASP A 562 25.90 -7.84 -6.34
C ASP A 562 25.38 -6.78 -7.33
N SER A 563 26.13 -5.70 -7.38
CA SER A 563 26.05 -4.49 -8.20
C SER A 563 26.00 -4.67 -9.72
N LYS A 564 25.75 -5.88 -10.24
CA LYS A 564 25.94 -6.25 -11.65
C LYS A 564 24.87 -7.22 -12.16
N VAL A 565 23.87 -6.68 -12.85
CA VAL A 565 23.07 -7.43 -13.84
C VAL A 565 22.94 -6.59 -15.12
N GLY A 566 22.57 -7.22 -16.24
CA GLY A 566 23.14 -6.95 -17.56
C GLY A 566 22.89 -5.59 -18.23
N PHE A 567 21.93 -4.77 -17.78
CA PHE A 567 21.65 -3.48 -18.43
C PHE A 567 21.84 -2.26 -17.52
N THR A 568 22.95 -1.53 -17.76
CA THR A 568 23.41 -0.41 -16.91
C THR A 568 23.47 0.96 -17.61
N ASP A 569 23.59 1.02 -18.94
CA ASP A 569 23.70 2.28 -19.70
C ASP A 569 22.65 2.33 -20.84
N TYR A 570 21.53 3.01 -20.56
CA TYR A 570 20.43 3.19 -21.50
C TYR A 570 20.84 3.96 -22.77
N GLU A 571 21.58 5.06 -22.59
CA GLU A 571 21.93 5.97 -23.67
C GLU A 571 22.95 5.35 -24.64
N LYS A 572 23.84 4.50 -24.14
CA LYS A 572 24.73 3.69 -24.98
C LYS A 572 23.98 2.70 -25.84
N GLU A 573 23.16 1.83 -25.25
CA GLU A 573 22.43 0.81 -26.03
C GLU A 573 21.40 1.47 -26.97
N ARG A 574 20.83 2.63 -26.63
CA ARG A 574 20.03 3.44 -27.56
C ARG A 574 20.77 3.89 -28.83
N ARG A 575 22.10 4.08 -28.78
CA ARG A 575 22.93 4.46 -29.94
C ARG A 575 23.54 3.26 -30.66
N GLU A 576 23.90 2.21 -29.93
CA GLU A 576 24.73 1.10 -30.44
C GLU A 576 23.93 -0.18 -30.76
N PHE A 577 22.74 -0.38 -30.17
CA PHE A 577 21.98 -1.62 -30.36
C PHE A 577 21.26 -1.68 -31.71
N HIS A 578 21.80 -2.49 -32.61
CA HIS A 578 21.12 -2.96 -33.83
C HIS A 578 20.89 -4.47 -33.78
N ILE A 579 19.77 -4.95 -34.32
CA ILE A 579 19.55 -6.39 -34.59
C ILE A 579 19.95 -6.64 -36.05
N ARG A 580 20.95 -7.50 -36.27
CA ARG A 580 21.28 -7.98 -37.61
C ARG A 580 20.39 -9.17 -37.93
N VAL A 581 19.44 -8.97 -38.83
CA VAL A 581 18.56 -10.04 -39.32
C VAL A 581 19.31 -10.82 -40.41
N PRO A 582 19.60 -12.12 -40.23
CA PRO A 582 20.17 -12.96 -41.29
C PRO A 582 19.11 -13.30 -42.34
N GLU A 583 19.51 -13.92 -43.46
CA GLU A 583 18.56 -14.41 -44.47
C GLU A 583 17.65 -15.52 -43.90
N TYR A 584 18.25 -16.51 -43.25
CA TYR A 584 17.57 -17.63 -42.60
C TYR A 584 17.66 -17.51 -41.07
N PHE A 585 16.54 -17.75 -40.38
CA PHE A 585 16.49 -17.74 -38.92
C PHE A 585 15.36 -18.62 -38.39
N ASN A 586 15.69 -19.54 -37.49
CA ASN A 586 14.72 -20.34 -36.75
C ASN A 586 15.04 -20.32 -35.24
N PHE A 587 14.10 -19.86 -34.42
CA PHE A 587 14.32 -19.74 -32.96
C PHE A 587 14.51 -21.11 -32.27
N ALA A 588 14.04 -22.21 -32.87
CA ALA A 588 14.36 -23.56 -32.36
C ALA A 588 15.87 -23.82 -32.35
N ASN A 589 16.65 -23.21 -33.26
CA ASN A 589 18.09 -23.37 -33.31
C ASN A 589 18.80 -22.61 -32.16
N VAL A 590 18.18 -21.54 -31.62
CA VAL A 590 18.69 -20.84 -30.43
C VAL A 590 18.55 -21.71 -29.18
N LEU A 591 17.48 -22.50 -29.08
CA LEU A 591 17.29 -23.48 -28.00
C LEU A 591 18.29 -24.64 -28.12
N ASP A 592 18.55 -25.11 -29.34
CA ASP A 592 19.56 -26.15 -29.60
C ASP A 592 21.00 -25.62 -29.36
N GLU A 593 21.28 -24.32 -29.53
CA GLU A 593 22.54 -23.69 -29.11
C GLU A 593 22.69 -23.68 -27.58
N TRP A 594 21.65 -23.35 -26.83
CA TRP A 594 21.69 -23.44 -25.36
C TRP A 594 21.85 -24.89 -24.88
N ALA A 595 21.21 -25.85 -25.54
CA ALA A 595 21.42 -27.28 -25.28
C ALA A 595 22.86 -27.72 -25.56
N GLN A 596 23.53 -27.12 -26.55
CA GLN A 596 24.94 -27.36 -26.82
C GLN A 596 25.85 -26.72 -25.76
N LYS A 597 25.49 -25.54 -25.22
CA LYS A 597 26.20 -24.89 -24.09
C LYS A 597 26.08 -25.66 -22.78
N GLU A 598 24.97 -26.35 -22.55
CA GLU A 598 24.86 -27.32 -21.45
C GLU A 598 25.83 -28.50 -21.68
N LYS A 599 25.84 -29.08 -22.89
CA LYS A 599 26.75 -30.19 -23.25
C LYS A 599 28.24 -29.85 -23.19
N THR A 600 28.63 -28.59 -23.43
CA THR A 600 30.02 -28.14 -23.31
C THR A 600 30.39 -27.66 -21.90
N GLY A 601 29.43 -27.54 -20.99
CA GLY A 601 29.64 -26.99 -19.65
C GLY A 601 29.72 -25.46 -19.58
N GLU A 602 29.46 -24.75 -20.68
CA GLU A 602 29.33 -23.29 -20.73
C GLU A 602 28.08 -22.79 -19.98
N ARG A 603 27.05 -23.63 -19.87
CA ARG A 603 25.85 -23.40 -19.04
C ARG A 603 25.71 -24.53 -18.01
N THR A 604 25.41 -24.19 -16.76
CA THR A 604 25.20 -25.20 -15.72
C THR A 604 23.83 -25.87 -15.83
N GLU A 605 23.81 -27.21 -15.83
CA GLU A 605 22.58 -28.02 -15.81
C GLU A 605 21.75 -27.85 -14.53
N ASN A 606 22.32 -27.25 -13.46
CA ASN A 606 21.64 -27.03 -12.18
C ASN A 606 20.48 -26.02 -12.27
N ASN A 607 20.49 -25.09 -13.23
CA ASN A 607 19.33 -24.24 -13.51
C ASN A 607 18.53 -24.81 -14.69
N PRO A 608 17.32 -25.37 -14.52
CA PRO A 608 16.55 -25.91 -15.64
C PRO A 608 16.21 -24.81 -16.67
N ALA A 609 15.95 -25.19 -17.91
CA ALA A 609 15.41 -24.26 -18.92
C ALA A 609 13.90 -24.02 -18.73
N PHE A 610 13.20 -24.99 -18.15
CA PHE A 610 11.76 -24.94 -17.90
C PHE A 610 11.41 -25.64 -16.58
N TRP A 611 10.57 -25.02 -15.76
CA TRP A 611 10.07 -25.55 -14.48
C TRP A 611 8.56 -25.32 -14.37
N TRP A 612 7.80 -26.40 -14.41
CA TRP A 612 6.35 -26.40 -14.26
C TRP A 612 5.93 -27.02 -12.94
N VAL A 613 4.87 -26.48 -12.33
CA VAL A 613 4.32 -26.89 -11.03
C VAL A 613 2.79 -26.81 -11.09
N ASP A 614 2.05 -27.80 -10.55
CA ASP A 614 0.59 -27.72 -10.37
C ASP A 614 0.14 -27.42 -8.93
N ASP A 615 -1.16 -27.20 -8.76
CA ASP A 615 -1.81 -26.96 -7.47
C ASP A 615 -1.89 -28.19 -6.55
N LYS A 616 -1.43 -29.36 -7.00
CA LYS A 616 -1.29 -30.61 -6.22
C LYS A 616 0.17 -30.85 -5.80
N GLY A 617 1.11 -30.02 -6.26
CA GLY A 617 2.54 -30.13 -5.95
C GLY A 617 3.32 -31.10 -6.84
N LYS A 618 2.77 -31.51 -7.99
CA LYS A 618 3.53 -32.20 -9.04
C LYS A 618 4.47 -31.17 -9.70
N GLU A 619 5.73 -31.54 -9.88
CA GLU A 619 6.72 -30.69 -10.56
C GLU A 619 7.33 -31.39 -11.77
N ILE A 620 7.61 -30.63 -12.82
CA ILE A 620 8.31 -31.07 -14.04
C ILE A 620 9.44 -30.08 -14.30
N LYS A 621 10.65 -30.58 -14.55
CA LYS A 621 11.84 -29.79 -14.85
C LYS A 621 12.52 -30.33 -16.09
N TRP A 622 12.94 -29.44 -16.99
CA TRP A 622 13.63 -29.77 -18.23
C TRP A 622 14.84 -28.85 -18.43
N SER A 623 15.98 -29.41 -18.82
CA SER A 623 17.12 -28.67 -19.38
C SER A 623 16.84 -28.22 -20.83
N PHE A 624 17.71 -27.41 -21.44
CA PHE A 624 17.57 -27.10 -22.87
C PHE A 624 17.77 -28.37 -23.72
N GLN A 625 18.61 -29.31 -23.30
CA GLN A 625 18.71 -30.64 -23.92
C GLN A 625 17.37 -31.40 -23.89
N ASN A 626 16.66 -31.42 -22.76
CA ASN A 626 15.35 -32.06 -22.70
C ASN A 626 14.31 -31.33 -23.56
N LEU A 627 14.29 -29.99 -23.55
CA LEU A 627 13.40 -29.22 -24.45
C LEU A 627 13.68 -29.53 -25.93
N THR A 628 14.95 -29.70 -26.30
CA THR A 628 15.38 -30.08 -27.65
C THR A 628 14.80 -31.44 -28.04
N GLU A 629 15.06 -32.49 -27.26
CA GLU A 629 14.59 -33.85 -27.53
C GLU A 629 13.05 -33.95 -27.54
N ASN A 630 12.40 -33.34 -26.55
CA ASN A 630 10.95 -33.38 -26.38
C ASN A 630 10.23 -32.61 -27.51
N SER A 631 10.74 -31.45 -27.92
CA SER A 631 10.15 -30.69 -29.04
C SER A 631 10.35 -31.35 -30.39
N ARG A 632 11.45 -32.10 -30.61
CA ARG A 632 11.65 -32.94 -31.81
C ARG A 632 10.66 -34.09 -31.88
N ARG A 633 10.34 -34.74 -30.75
CA ARG A 633 9.23 -35.71 -30.65
C ARG A 633 7.91 -35.07 -31.07
N THR A 634 7.56 -33.92 -30.50
CA THR A 634 6.32 -33.22 -30.86
C THR A 634 6.29 -32.76 -32.32
N ALA A 635 7.41 -32.31 -32.90
CA ALA A 635 7.51 -31.94 -34.31
C ALA A 635 7.22 -33.14 -35.25
N ASN A 636 7.70 -34.33 -34.90
CA ASN A 636 7.36 -35.57 -35.62
C ASN A 636 5.87 -35.97 -35.48
N ILE A 637 5.20 -35.65 -34.36
CA ILE A 637 3.73 -35.83 -34.23
C ILE A 637 2.98 -34.89 -35.17
N LEU A 638 3.42 -33.63 -35.27
CA LEU A 638 2.80 -32.62 -36.13
C LEU A 638 2.96 -33.00 -37.61
N ALA A 639 4.19 -33.15 -38.10
CA ALA A 639 4.47 -33.46 -39.50
C ALA A 639 3.95 -34.85 -39.93
N GLY A 640 3.96 -35.83 -39.02
CA GLY A 640 3.55 -37.21 -39.31
C GLY A 640 2.06 -37.47 -39.04
N ALA A 641 1.65 -37.46 -37.78
CA ALA A 641 0.30 -37.90 -37.38
C ALA A 641 -0.79 -36.84 -37.63
N CYS A 642 -0.44 -35.55 -37.65
CA CYS A 642 -1.39 -34.45 -37.85
C CYS A 642 -1.46 -33.93 -39.29
N ASP A 643 -0.55 -34.38 -40.17
CA ASP A 643 -0.38 -33.92 -41.56
C ASP A 643 -0.40 -32.38 -41.72
N VAL A 644 0.38 -31.69 -40.88
CA VAL A 644 0.66 -30.26 -41.06
C VAL A 644 1.96 -30.05 -41.81
N GLN A 645 1.91 -29.17 -42.82
CA GLN A 645 3.01 -28.89 -43.75
C GLN A 645 3.56 -27.49 -43.51
N ARG A 646 4.80 -27.18 -43.95
CA ARG A 646 5.37 -25.82 -43.79
C ARG A 646 4.41 -24.75 -44.34
N GLY A 647 4.13 -23.73 -43.52
CA GLY A 647 3.13 -22.68 -43.78
C GLY A 647 1.69 -23.00 -43.38
N ASP A 648 1.34 -24.25 -43.02
CA ASP A 648 0.03 -24.57 -42.43
C ASP A 648 -0.14 -23.84 -41.08
N ARG A 649 -1.40 -23.49 -40.76
CA ARG A 649 -1.75 -22.80 -39.51
C ARG A 649 -2.26 -23.80 -38.47
N VAL A 650 -1.61 -23.81 -37.31
CA VAL A 650 -1.89 -24.71 -36.18
C VAL A 650 -2.52 -23.90 -35.04
N MET A 651 -3.81 -24.13 -34.78
CA MET A 651 -4.52 -23.46 -33.69
C MET A 651 -4.25 -24.17 -32.36
N VAL A 652 -3.85 -23.44 -31.32
CA VAL A 652 -3.48 -24.03 -30.03
C VAL A 652 -4.31 -23.40 -28.91
N ILE A 653 -5.21 -24.19 -28.32
CA ILE A 653 -6.12 -23.80 -27.24
C ILE A 653 -5.89 -24.76 -26.05
N LEU A 654 -4.84 -24.50 -25.29
CA LEU A 654 -4.44 -25.30 -24.12
C LEU A 654 -4.33 -24.39 -22.89
N PRO A 655 -4.61 -24.88 -21.67
CA PRO A 655 -4.23 -24.19 -20.44
C PRO A 655 -2.70 -24.25 -20.26
N ARG A 656 -2.19 -23.82 -19.09
CA ARG A 656 -0.75 -23.80 -18.79
C ARG A 656 -0.20 -25.22 -18.54
N LEU A 657 -0.17 -26.05 -19.57
CA LEU A 657 0.38 -27.41 -19.58
C LEU A 657 1.76 -27.44 -20.27
N PRO A 658 2.72 -28.27 -19.83
CA PRO A 658 4.07 -28.34 -20.41
C PRO A 658 4.06 -28.54 -21.94
N GLU A 659 3.08 -29.30 -22.45
CA GLU A 659 2.85 -29.57 -23.86
C GLU A 659 2.69 -28.30 -24.70
N TRP A 660 2.12 -27.21 -24.18
CA TRP A 660 1.98 -25.96 -24.93
C TRP A 660 3.35 -25.42 -25.38
N TRP A 661 4.36 -25.49 -24.51
CA TRP A 661 5.73 -25.07 -24.85
C TRP A 661 6.36 -26.00 -25.89
N LEU A 662 6.19 -27.33 -25.73
CA LEU A 662 6.70 -28.31 -26.70
C LEU A 662 6.06 -28.12 -28.09
N ILE A 663 4.76 -27.83 -28.15
CA ILE A 663 4.00 -27.56 -29.37
C ILE A 663 4.49 -26.29 -30.05
N ASN A 664 4.72 -25.20 -29.30
CA ASN A 664 5.25 -23.95 -29.87
C ASN A 664 6.65 -24.17 -30.47
N ILE A 665 7.56 -24.89 -29.78
CA ILE A 665 8.88 -25.23 -30.34
C ILE A 665 8.74 -26.18 -31.54
N ALA A 666 7.82 -27.14 -31.49
CA ALA A 666 7.58 -28.06 -32.60
C ALA A 666 7.12 -27.35 -33.87
N CYS A 667 6.23 -26.36 -33.75
CA CYS A 667 5.78 -25.55 -34.88
C CYS A 667 6.93 -24.74 -35.50
N LEU A 668 7.84 -24.20 -34.67
CA LEU A 668 9.08 -23.59 -35.16
C LEU A 668 9.90 -24.58 -36.00
N ARG A 669 10.06 -25.83 -35.52
CA ARG A 669 10.83 -26.86 -36.23
C ARG A 669 10.17 -27.31 -37.54
N THR A 670 8.84 -27.35 -37.62
CA THR A 670 8.10 -27.70 -38.84
C THR A 670 7.80 -26.51 -39.76
N GLY A 671 8.24 -25.30 -39.43
CA GLY A 671 7.91 -24.08 -40.18
C GLY A 671 6.41 -23.81 -40.30
N THR A 672 5.63 -24.18 -39.28
CA THR A 672 4.17 -23.97 -39.24
C THR A 672 3.79 -22.72 -38.46
N ILE A 673 2.69 -22.09 -38.85
CA ILE A 673 2.24 -20.82 -38.31
C ILE A 673 1.39 -21.08 -37.07
N ILE A 674 1.89 -20.69 -35.91
CA ILE A 674 1.19 -20.86 -34.62
C ILE A 674 0.00 -19.88 -34.55
N SER A 675 -1.18 -20.34 -34.12
CA SER A 675 -2.37 -19.51 -33.87
C SER A 675 -2.90 -19.73 -32.43
N PRO A 676 -2.33 -19.07 -31.41
CA PRO A 676 -2.75 -19.27 -30.02
C PRO A 676 -4.19 -18.79 -29.75
N GLY A 677 -4.87 -19.47 -28.83
CA GLY A 677 -6.18 -19.08 -28.29
C GLY A 677 -6.32 -19.43 -26.81
N SER A 678 -7.08 -18.64 -26.07
CA SER A 678 -7.36 -18.89 -24.64
C SER A 678 -8.43 -19.98 -24.49
N THR A 679 -8.36 -20.78 -23.43
CA THR A 679 -9.41 -21.77 -23.08
C THR A 679 -10.75 -21.12 -22.70
N GLN A 680 -10.81 -19.79 -22.57
CA GLN A 680 -12.05 -19.02 -22.40
C GLN A 680 -12.87 -18.88 -23.69
N LEU A 681 -12.32 -19.22 -24.86
CA LEU A 681 -13.06 -19.18 -26.13
C LEU A 681 -14.22 -20.19 -26.12
N ARG A 682 -15.30 -19.89 -26.84
CA ARG A 682 -16.49 -20.74 -26.97
C ARG A 682 -16.72 -21.12 -28.44
N ALA A 683 -17.67 -22.01 -28.71
CA ALA A 683 -17.92 -22.59 -30.04
C ALA A 683 -17.88 -21.55 -31.19
N LYS A 684 -18.68 -20.47 -31.08
CA LYS A 684 -18.72 -19.37 -32.07
C LYS A 684 -17.40 -18.59 -32.21
N ASP A 685 -16.65 -18.41 -31.12
CA ASP A 685 -15.34 -17.78 -31.14
C ASP A 685 -14.29 -18.64 -31.87
N ILE A 686 -14.38 -19.96 -31.69
CA ILE A 686 -13.53 -20.95 -32.34
C ILE A 686 -13.88 -21.05 -33.82
N GLU A 687 -15.16 -21.15 -34.17
CA GLU A 687 -15.68 -21.13 -35.55
C GLU A 687 -15.15 -19.93 -36.35
N SER A 688 -15.35 -18.72 -35.84
CA SER A 688 -14.90 -17.49 -36.48
C SER A 688 -13.38 -17.46 -36.68
N ARG A 689 -12.60 -18.03 -35.76
CA ARG A 689 -11.13 -18.06 -35.84
C ARG A 689 -10.65 -19.18 -36.76
N LEU A 690 -11.27 -20.36 -36.76
CA LEU A 690 -10.96 -21.45 -37.69
C LEU A 690 -11.19 -21.03 -39.14
N LEU A 691 -12.33 -20.37 -39.41
CA LEU A 691 -12.68 -19.86 -40.74
C LEU A 691 -11.73 -18.74 -41.20
N ALA A 692 -11.43 -17.77 -40.32
CA ALA A 692 -10.53 -16.67 -40.66
C ALA A 692 -9.08 -17.14 -40.85
N SER A 693 -8.55 -17.93 -39.90
CA SER A 693 -7.18 -18.45 -39.98
C SER A 693 -7.00 -19.50 -41.08
N LYS A 694 -8.05 -20.24 -41.44
CA LYS A 694 -7.96 -21.41 -42.33
C LYS A 694 -7.05 -22.49 -41.74
N ALA A 695 -7.06 -22.63 -40.41
CA ALA A 695 -6.20 -23.57 -39.67
C ALA A 695 -6.47 -25.02 -40.08
N THR A 696 -5.40 -25.77 -40.34
CA THR A 696 -5.46 -27.17 -40.79
C THR A 696 -5.37 -28.16 -39.63
N CYS A 697 -4.84 -27.73 -38.48
CA CYS A 697 -4.83 -28.50 -37.25
C CYS A 697 -5.32 -27.64 -36.08
N ILE A 698 -6.03 -28.26 -35.13
CA ILE A 698 -6.33 -27.67 -33.82
C ILE A 698 -5.88 -28.60 -32.70
N ILE A 699 -5.21 -28.03 -31.69
CA ILE A 699 -4.68 -28.73 -30.54
C ILE A 699 -5.36 -28.18 -29.29
N ALA A 700 -6.02 -29.05 -28.52
CA ALA A 700 -6.87 -28.65 -27.40
C ALA A 700 -6.83 -29.60 -26.20
N ASP A 701 -7.24 -29.08 -25.04
CA ASP A 701 -7.54 -29.85 -23.84
C ASP A 701 -8.97 -30.42 -23.88
N GLN A 702 -9.35 -31.21 -22.87
CA GLN A 702 -10.64 -31.91 -22.85
C GLN A 702 -11.88 -31.00 -22.67
N GLU A 703 -11.76 -29.83 -22.04
CA GLU A 703 -12.83 -28.81 -21.97
C GLU A 703 -12.94 -28.08 -23.31
N SER A 704 -11.83 -27.54 -23.82
CA SER A 704 -11.79 -26.81 -25.09
C SER A 704 -12.24 -27.69 -26.27
N ALA A 705 -11.86 -28.97 -26.28
CA ALA A 705 -12.25 -29.95 -27.29
C ALA A 705 -13.77 -30.17 -27.40
N ALA A 706 -14.55 -29.89 -26.33
CA ALA A 706 -16.00 -29.94 -26.40
C ALA A 706 -16.57 -28.85 -27.30
N PHE A 707 -16.15 -27.60 -27.10
CA PHE A 707 -16.58 -26.47 -27.93
C PHE A 707 -16.04 -26.55 -29.37
N VAL A 708 -14.88 -27.18 -29.58
CA VAL A 708 -14.35 -27.44 -30.93
C VAL A 708 -15.22 -28.45 -31.69
N ASP A 709 -15.71 -29.52 -31.04
CA ASP A 709 -16.55 -30.53 -31.71
C ASP A 709 -17.89 -29.98 -32.22
N GLU A 710 -18.44 -28.93 -31.58
CA GLU A 710 -19.64 -28.24 -32.03
C GLU A 710 -19.47 -27.57 -33.41
N VAL A 711 -18.25 -27.13 -33.74
CA VAL A 711 -17.98 -26.26 -34.91
C VAL A 711 -16.91 -26.77 -35.87
N ALA A 712 -16.23 -27.88 -35.56
CA ALA A 712 -15.20 -28.47 -36.42
C ALA A 712 -15.68 -28.71 -37.86
N ASN A 713 -16.94 -29.13 -38.02
CA ASN A 713 -17.57 -29.37 -39.34
C ASN A 713 -17.83 -28.09 -40.14
N CYS A 714 -17.72 -26.89 -39.53
CA CYS A 714 -17.92 -25.61 -40.22
C CYS A 714 -16.66 -25.16 -40.97
N SER A 715 -15.47 -25.65 -40.60
CA SER A 715 -14.20 -25.30 -41.28
C SER A 715 -13.81 -26.37 -42.31
N PRO A 716 -13.85 -26.08 -43.63
CA PRO A 716 -13.43 -27.02 -44.66
C PRO A 716 -11.89 -27.19 -44.72
N TYR A 717 -11.14 -26.41 -43.93
CA TYR A 717 -9.68 -26.43 -43.89
C TYR A 717 -9.11 -27.38 -42.83
N LEU A 718 -9.91 -27.74 -41.82
CA LEU A 718 -9.45 -28.47 -40.64
C LEU A 718 -9.27 -29.96 -40.94
N LYS A 719 -8.01 -30.39 -41.15
CA LYS A 719 -7.62 -31.79 -41.40
C LYS A 719 -7.63 -32.64 -40.13
N SER A 720 -7.07 -32.10 -39.04
CA SER A 720 -6.70 -32.88 -37.85
C SER A 720 -7.01 -32.17 -36.53
N LYS A 721 -7.25 -32.97 -35.49
CA LYS A 721 -7.53 -32.51 -34.13
C LYS A 721 -6.71 -33.32 -33.13
N LEU A 722 -5.93 -32.67 -32.28
CA LEU A 722 -4.98 -33.30 -31.35
C LEU A 722 -5.38 -32.97 -29.90
N LEU A 723 -5.61 -34.00 -29.09
CA LEU A 723 -6.05 -33.88 -27.71
C LEU A 723 -4.87 -34.04 -26.75
N VAL A 724 -4.66 -33.04 -25.89
CA VAL A 724 -3.73 -33.13 -24.75
C VAL A 724 -4.53 -33.49 -23.50
N LYS A 725 -4.23 -34.65 -22.91
CA LYS A 725 -4.81 -35.08 -21.61
C LYS A 725 -4.12 -34.31 -20.47
N GLU A 726 -4.87 -33.89 -19.44
CA GLU A 726 -4.28 -33.30 -18.23
C GLU A 726 -3.79 -34.38 -17.23
N ASP A 727 -4.46 -35.53 -17.20
CA ASP A 727 -4.02 -36.71 -16.45
C ASP A 727 -4.25 -38.02 -17.24
N GLU A 728 -3.60 -39.10 -16.79
CA GLU A 728 -3.69 -40.44 -17.40
C GLU A 728 -5.09 -41.08 -17.28
N LYS A 729 -6.00 -40.47 -16.50
CA LYS A 729 -7.38 -40.94 -16.30
C LYS A 729 -8.35 -40.26 -17.27
N THR A 730 -7.92 -39.20 -17.93
CA THR A 730 -8.69 -38.45 -18.92
C THR A 730 -8.96 -39.36 -20.13
N PRO A 731 -10.22 -39.70 -20.43
CA PRO A 731 -10.55 -40.69 -21.46
C PRO A 731 -10.30 -40.14 -22.87
N ASP A 732 -9.99 -41.05 -23.80
CA ASP A 732 -9.84 -40.70 -25.22
C ASP A 732 -11.12 -40.13 -25.82
N ARG A 733 -10.94 -39.14 -26.70
CA ARG A 733 -12.04 -38.46 -27.38
C ARG A 733 -12.16 -38.92 -28.83
N ARG A 734 -13.32 -39.43 -29.22
CA ARG A 734 -13.57 -39.94 -30.58
C ARG A 734 -13.35 -38.83 -31.61
N GLY A 735 -12.55 -39.12 -32.65
CA GLY A 735 -12.23 -38.16 -33.70
C GLY A 735 -11.14 -37.15 -33.32
N TRP A 736 -10.39 -37.43 -32.27
CA TRP A 736 -9.17 -36.70 -31.87
C TRP A 736 -7.99 -37.67 -31.79
N LEU A 737 -6.81 -37.17 -32.11
CA LEU A 737 -5.54 -37.88 -31.95
C LEU A 737 -5.06 -37.72 -30.49
N PRO A 738 -4.64 -38.79 -29.79
CA PRO A 738 -4.15 -38.68 -28.42
C PRO A 738 -2.67 -38.25 -28.39
N PHE A 739 -2.39 -37.06 -27.85
CA PHE A 739 -1.03 -36.51 -27.81
C PHE A 739 -0.05 -37.43 -27.07
N GLN A 740 -0.37 -37.85 -25.85
CA GLN A 740 0.57 -38.58 -24.99
C GLN A 740 0.96 -39.95 -25.56
N ASP A 741 0.02 -40.67 -26.19
CA ASP A 741 0.26 -42.00 -26.76
C ASP A 741 1.14 -41.91 -28.03
N LEU A 742 0.96 -40.86 -28.84
CA LEU A 742 1.82 -40.56 -29.99
C LEU A 742 3.21 -40.08 -29.53
N TYR A 743 3.27 -39.27 -28.47
CA TYR A 743 4.51 -38.74 -27.90
C TYR A 743 5.43 -39.83 -27.33
N ALA A 744 4.86 -40.86 -26.69
CA ALA A 744 5.61 -42.01 -26.20
C ALA A 744 6.29 -42.82 -27.33
N GLN A 745 5.77 -42.75 -28.55
CA GLN A 745 6.24 -43.50 -29.72
C GLN A 745 7.09 -42.66 -30.70
N ALA A 746 6.97 -41.33 -30.66
CA ALA A 746 7.66 -40.43 -31.58
C ALA A 746 9.19 -40.41 -31.36
N SER A 747 9.94 -40.36 -32.47
CA SER A 747 11.41 -40.20 -32.47
C SER A 747 11.83 -38.83 -31.91
N ASN A 748 12.92 -38.77 -31.16
CA ASN A 748 13.58 -37.52 -30.76
C ASN A 748 14.54 -36.96 -31.82
N GLU A 749 14.75 -37.67 -32.94
CA GLU A 749 15.44 -37.13 -34.11
C GLU A 749 14.46 -36.49 -35.09
N HIS A 750 14.74 -35.24 -35.47
CA HIS A 750 13.93 -34.44 -36.39
C HIS A 750 14.81 -33.35 -37.01
N GLN A 751 14.77 -33.19 -38.34
CA GLN A 751 15.47 -32.13 -39.05
C GLN A 751 14.64 -30.85 -39.00
N CYS A 752 15.22 -29.78 -38.43
CA CYS A 752 14.58 -28.47 -38.31
C CYS A 752 14.45 -27.81 -39.70
N GLU A 753 13.28 -27.24 -40.01
CA GLU A 753 13.05 -26.49 -41.25
C GLU A 753 13.94 -25.22 -41.33
N GLU A 754 14.61 -25.06 -42.47
CA GLU A 754 15.41 -23.89 -42.81
C GLU A 754 14.48 -22.77 -43.30
N THR A 755 13.99 -21.99 -42.34
CA THR A 755 13.03 -20.90 -42.51
C THR A 755 13.71 -19.56 -42.72
N LEU A 756 13.20 -18.77 -43.66
CA LEU A 756 13.62 -17.39 -43.88
C LEU A 756 13.19 -16.51 -42.71
N SER A 757 14.00 -15.51 -42.37
CA SER A 757 13.71 -14.53 -41.31
C SER A 757 12.37 -13.81 -41.48
N ASN A 758 11.87 -13.69 -42.70
CA ASN A 758 10.61 -13.05 -43.05
C ASN A 758 9.43 -14.02 -43.28
N GLU A 759 9.61 -15.34 -43.13
CA GLU A 759 8.48 -16.28 -43.16
C GLU A 759 7.59 -16.11 -41.91
N PRO A 760 6.25 -16.17 -42.05
CA PRO A 760 5.34 -16.13 -40.91
C PRO A 760 5.56 -17.30 -39.94
N VAL A 761 5.55 -17.01 -38.65
CA VAL A 761 5.76 -17.96 -37.55
C VAL A 761 4.59 -17.99 -36.58
N THR A 762 3.85 -16.89 -36.45
CA THR A 762 2.71 -16.78 -35.53
C THR A 762 1.69 -15.79 -36.07
N VAL A 763 0.40 -16.09 -35.91
CA VAL A 763 -0.71 -15.18 -36.18
C VAL A 763 -1.53 -15.05 -34.90
N PHE A 764 -1.58 -13.83 -34.34
CA PHE A 764 -2.38 -13.54 -33.16
C PHE A 764 -3.73 -12.91 -33.55
N PHE A 765 -4.81 -13.36 -32.91
CA PHE A 765 -6.12 -12.74 -33.06
C PHE A 765 -6.26 -11.50 -32.16
N THR A 766 -6.06 -10.30 -32.71
CA THR A 766 -6.18 -9.04 -31.96
C THR A 766 -7.63 -8.60 -31.84
N SER A 767 -8.05 -8.16 -30.65
CA SER A 767 -9.38 -7.61 -30.41
C SER A 767 -9.48 -6.23 -31.06
N GLY A 768 -10.02 -6.18 -32.29
CA GLY A 768 -10.31 -4.93 -32.96
C GLY A 768 -11.31 -4.10 -32.15
N THR A 769 -11.03 -2.82 -31.95
CA THR A 769 -11.99 -1.87 -31.39
C THR A 769 -13.23 -1.82 -32.30
N THR A 770 -13.03 -1.69 -33.61
CA THR A 770 -14.07 -1.47 -34.62
C THR A 770 -14.64 -2.73 -35.32
N GLY A 771 -14.45 -3.95 -34.80
CA GLY A 771 -15.06 -5.13 -35.44
C GLY A 771 -14.65 -6.50 -34.91
N LEU A 772 -14.79 -7.52 -35.78
CA LEU A 772 -14.30 -8.89 -35.53
C LEU A 772 -12.77 -8.92 -35.32
N PRO A 773 -12.23 -9.92 -34.59
CA PRO A 773 -10.80 -10.00 -34.32
C PRO A 773 -9.94 -10.06 -35.58
N LYS A 774 -8.88 -9.24 -35.65
CA LYS A 774 -7.94 -9.20 -36.78
C LYS A 774 -6.82 -10.22 -36.58
N MET A 775 -6.16 -10.64 -37.66
CA MET A 775 -5.02 -11.56 -37.61
C MET A 775 -3.69 -10.82 -37.78
N ALA A 776 -3.00 -10.48 -36.69
CA ALA A 776 -1.67 -9.86 -36.75
C ALA A 776 -0.59 -10.93 -37.03
N GLU A 777 0.11 -10.80 -38.17
CA GLU A 777 1.10 -11.76 -38.64
C GLU A 777 2.52 -11.38 -38.20
N HIS A 778 3.21 -12.30 -37.53
CA HIS A 778 4.61 -12.15 -37.13
C HIS A 778 5.49 -13.18 -37.82
N THR A 779 6.71 -12.78 -38.16
CA THR A 779 7.75 -13.63 -38.77
C THR A 779 8.70 -14.26 -37.75
N HIS A 780 9.45 -15.27 -38.19
CA HIS A 780 10.52 -15.91 -37.42
C HIS A 780 11.48 -14.90 -36.76
N ALA A 781 11.95 -13.89 -37.50
CA ALA A 781 12.77 -12.82 -36.94
C ALA A 781 11.99 -11.89 -36.00
N SER A 782 10.76 -11.48 -36.34
CA SER A 782 10.02 -10.52 -35.52
C SER A 782 9.69 -11.03 -34.12
N CYS A 783 9.37 -12.31 -33.98
CA CYS A 783 9.27 -12.94 -32.65
C CYS A 783 10.66 -13.24 -32.08
N GLY A 784 11.43 -14.12 -32.74
CA GLY A 784 12.61 -14.73 -32.12
C GLY A 784 13.85 -13.84 -31.99
N LEU A 785 14.00 -12.82 -32.85
CA LEU A 785 15.01 -11.76 -32.67
C LEU A 785 14.40 -10.50 -32.04
N GLY A 786 13.18 -10.12 -32.41
CA GLY A 786 12.53 -8.92 -31.88
C GLY A 786 12.34 -8.93 -30.36
N HIS A 787 12.19 -10.10 -29.73
CA HIS A 787 12.14 -10.25 -28.27
C HIS A 787 13.48 -10.24 -27.53
N ILE A 788 14.62 -10.12 -28.23
CA ILE A 788 15.90 -9.82 -27.57
C ILE A 788 15.78 -8.50 -26.78
N THR A 789 15.06 -7.52 -27.32
CA THR A 789 14.76 -6.25 -26.62
C THR A 789 13.96 -6.46 -25.33
N THR A 790 13.04 -7.43 -25.34
CA THR A 790 12.19 -7.79 -24.21
C THR A 790 13.01 -8.50 -23.14
N GLY A 791 13.72 -9.58 -23.51
CA GLY A 791 14.50 -10.42 -22.60
C GLY A 791 15.72 -9.71 -22.00
N LYS A 792 16.61 -9.17 -22.84
CA LYS A 792 17.89 -8.58 -22.40
C LYS A 792 17.68 -7.33 -21.54
N PHE A 793 16.83 -6.40 -21.98
CA PHE A 793 16.79 -5.05 -21.39
C PHE A 793 15.69 -4.87 -20.34
N TRP A 794 14.49 -5.39 -20.56
CA TRP A 794 13.31 -5.06 -19.74
C TRP A 794 12.99 -6.14 -18.71
N LEU A 795 12.99 -7.41 -19.11
CA LEU A 795 12.99 -8.52 -18.15
C LEU A 795 14.34 -8.63 -17.41
N ASP A 796 15.40 -7.98 -17.94
CA ASP A 796 16.78 -8.00 -17.40
C ASP A 796 17.28 -9.43 -17.15
N ASN A 797 16.96 -10.35 -18.08
CA ASN A 797 17.22 -11.77 -17.85
C ASN A 797 18.69 -12.18 -18.10
N ILE A 798 19.18 -13.06 -17.24
CA ILE A 798 20.48 -13.75 -17.34
C ILE A 798 20.30 -15.28 -17.24
N PRO A 799 21.26 -16.11 -17.69
CA PRO A 799 21.11 -17.58 -17.74
C PRO A 799 20.83 -18.26 -16.39
N GLU A 800 21.19 -17.60 -15.29
CA GLU A 800 21.01 -18.05 -13.90
C GLU A 800 19.60 -17.78 -13.35
N ASP A 801 18.79 -16.96 -14.03
CA ASP A 801 17.46 -16.60 -13.55
C ASP A 801 16.45 -17.75 -13.60
N VAL A 802 15.46 -17.63 -12.72
CA VAL A 802 14.12 -18.19 -12.87
C VAL A 802 13.13 -17.06 -13.12
N HIS A 803 12.57 -16.99 -14.34
CA HIS A 803 11.58 -16.01 -14.75
C HIS A 803 10.16 -16.58 -14.70
N TRP A 804 9.24 -15.92 -14.01
CA TRP A 804 7.82 -16.25 -14.04
C TRP A 804 6.99 -15.11 -14.64
N ASN A 805 6.45 -15.35 -15.83
CA ASN A 805 5.42 -14.51 -16.43
C ASN A 805 4.03 -15.15 -16.20
N LEU A 806 3.18 -14.46 -15.45
CA LEU A 806 1.81 -14.88 -15.16
C LEU A 806 0.86 -14.35 -16.25
N SER A 807 0.62 -15.19 -17.25
CA SER A 807 -0.20 -14.91 -18.44
C SER A 807 -0.99 -16.15 -18.85
N ASP A 808 -2.09 -15.97 -19.57
CA ASP A 808 -2.81 -17.04 -20.26
C ASP A 808 -2.16 -17.32 -21.64
N THR A 809 -2.10 -18.60 -21.99
CA THR A 809 -1.39 -19.20 -23.14
C THR A 809 -1.89 -18.72 -24.50
N GLY A 810 -3.10 -18.14 -24.60
CA GLY A 810 -3.65 -17.56 -25.82
C GLY A 810 -3.18 -16.14 -26.13
N TRP A 811 -2.57 -15.42 -25.17
CA TRP A 811 -2.14 -14.04 -25.36
C TRP A 811 -0.70 -13.94 -25.87
N ALA A 812 -0.44 -12.96 -26.74
CA ALA A 812 0.90 -12.67 -27.24
C ALA A 812 1.94 -12.44 -26.12
N LYS A 813 1.52 -11.89 -24.98
CA LYS A 813 2.34 -11.75 -23.76
C LYS A 813 2.99 -13.07 -23.30
N SER A 814 2.37 -14.22 -23.55
CA SER A 814 2.96 -15.54 -23.25
C SER A 814 4.09 -15.90 -24.22
N ALA A 815 3.98 -15.57 -25.51
CA ALA A 815 5.11 -15.66 -26.42
C ALA A 815 6.25 -14.70 -26.00
N TYR A 816 5.90 -13.49 -25.58
CA TYR A 816 6.88 -12.44 -25.25
C TYR A 816 7.71 -12.78 -24.01
N SER A 817 7.05 -13.23 -22.94
CA SER A 817 7.66 -13.36 -21.60
C SER A 817 7.52 -14.74 -20.96
N SER A 818 6.83 -15.69 -21.58
CA SER A 818 6.88 -17.12 -21.20
C SER A 818 7.58 -17.99 -22.26
N PHE A 819 8.16 -17.40 -23.32
CA PHE A 819 8.81 -18.15 -24.40
C PHE A 819 10.05 -17.41 -24.95
N PHE A 820 9.88 -16.48 -25.91
CA PHE A 820 11.00 -15.90 -26.67
C PHE A 820 11.95 -15.06 -25.81
N GLY A 821 11.41 -14.17 -24.96
CA GLY A 821 12.21 -13.27 -24.12
C GLY A 821 13.19 -14.00 -23.21
N PRO A 822 12.75 -14.81 -22.23
CA PRO A 822 13.64 -15.48 -21.28
C PRO A 822 14.61 -16.48 -21.94
N TRP A 823 14.13 -17.29 -22.88
CA TRP A 823 14.99 -18.28 -23.56
C TRP A 823 16.00 -17.66 -24.53
N SER A 824 15.75 -16.45 -25.07
CA SER A 824 16.80 -15.72 -25.80
C SER A 824 18.01 -15.38 -24.91
N GLN A 825 17.82 -15.32 -23.58
CA GLN A 825 18.88 -15.05 -22.58
C GLN A 825 19.30 -16.32 -21.80
N GLY A 826 18.83 -17.52 -22.18
CA GLY A 826 19.19 -18.78 -21.53
C GLY A 826 18.61 -18.98 -20.11
N ALA A 827 17.66 -18.15 -19.71
CA ALA A 827 17.01 -18.17 -18.39
C ALA A 827 15.97 -19.29 -18.26
N CYS A 828 15.64 -19.70 -17.03
CA CYS A 828 14.56 -20.65 -16.78
C CYS A 828 13.18 -19.99 -16.94
N VAL A 829 12.25 -20.63 -17.63
CA VAL A 829 10.82 -20.29 -17.63
C VAL A 829 10.10 -21.08 -16.56
N PHE A 830 9.53 -20.39 -15.56
CA PHE A 830 8.71 -20.97 -14.51
C PHE A 830 7.21 -20.84 -14.81
N VAL A 831 6.45 -21.89 -14.51
CA VAL A 831 5.01 -21.98 -14.77
C VAL A 831 4.27 -22.59 -13.58
N TYR A 832 3.30 -21.86 -13.05
CA TYR A 832 2.33 -22.39 -12.08
C TYR A 832 0.98 -22.68 -12.75
N HIS A 833 0.62 -23.96 -12.83
CA HIS A 833 -0.64 -24.45 -13.35
C HIS A 833 -1.70 -24.46 -12.25
N LYS A 834 -2.77 -23.70 -12.47
CA LYS A 834 -3.94 -23.58 -11.59
C LYS A 834 -5.10 -22.99 -12.39
N ALA A 835 -6.27 -23.61 -12.32
CA ALA A 835 -7.43 -23.24 -13.15
C ALA A 835 -8.01 -21.84 -12.84
N ARG A 836 -7.77 -21.31 -11.64
CA ARG A 836 -8.20 -19.97 -11.23
C ARG A 836 -7.03 -19.16 -10.70
N PHE A 837 -7.05 -17.84 -10.96
CA PHE A 837 -6.18 -16.89 -10.30
C PHE A 837 -6.53 -16.79 -8.81
N GLU A 838 -5.52 -16.80 -7.95
CA GLU A 838 -5.68 -16.72 -6.49
C GLU A 838 -4.44 -16.03 -5.89
N PRO A 839 -4.58 -14.85 -5.25
CA PRO A 839 -3.43 -14.08 -4.75
C PRO A 839 -2.52 -14.85 -3.80
N VAL A 840 -3.11 -15.49 -2.78
CA VAL A 840 -2.42 -16.30 -1.76
C VAL A 840 -1.50 -17.34 -2.41
N ALA A 841 -2.01 -18.12 -3.37
CA ALA A 841 -1.25 -19.18 -4.03
C ALA A 841 -0.09 -18.65 -4.90
N ILE A 842 -0.20 -17.42 -5.43
CA ILE A 842 0.89 -16.77 -6.18
C ILE A 842 1.98 -16.28 -5.22
N LEU A 843 1.60 -15.70 -4.08
CA LEU A 843 2.51 -15.23 -3.04
C LEU A 843 3.24 -16.40 -2.36
N ASP A 844 2.54 -17.52 -2.11
CA ASP A 844 3.14 -18.77 -1.65
C ASP A 844 4.14 -19.33 -2.68
N ALA A 845 3.82 -19.27 -3.98
CA ALA A 845 4.74 -19.70 -5.03
C ALA A 845 6.01 -18.81 -5.09
N LEU A 846 5.88 -17.48 -5.01
CA LEU A 846 7.00 -16.53 -4.96
C LEU A 846 7.88 -16.71 -3.70
N GLN A 847 7.32 -17.23 -2.62
CA GLN A 847 8.05 -17.54 -1.38
C GLN A 847 8.71 -18.93 -1.40
N LYS A 848 8.02 -19.94 -1.96
CA LYS A 848 8.46 -21.34 -1.97
C LYS A 848 9.52 -21.63 -3.04
N TYR A 849 9.41 -21.00 -4.21
CA TYR A 849 10.25 -21.26 -5.37
C TYR A 849 11.29 -20.14 -5.56
N PRO A 850 12.48 -20.44 -6.13
CA PRO A 850 13.56 -19.47 -6.30
C PRO A 850 13.32 -18.51 -7.48
N ILE A 851 12.11 -17.97 -7.58
CA ILE A 851 11.69 -17.09 -8.68
C ILE A 851 12.41 -15.75 -8.53
N SER A 852 13.24 -15.45 -9.52
CA SER A 852 14.14 -14.29 -9.53
C SER A 852 13.53 -13.06 -10.18
N THR A 853 12.74 -13.24 -11.24
CA THR A 853 12.14 -12.15 -12.00
C THR A 853 10.67 -12.48 -12.26
N PHE A 854 9.76 -11.59 -11.86
CA PHE A 854 8.31 -11.82 -11.93
C PHE A 854 7.64 -10.78 -12.82
N CYS A 855 6.76 -11.23 -13.70
CA CYS A 855 6.06 -10.39 -14.67
C CYS A 855 4.56 -10.70 -14.65
N SER A 856 3.71 -9.68 -14.48
CA SER A 856 2.26 -9.83 -14.52
C SER A 856 1.52 -8.53 -14.86
N ALA A 857 0.22 -8.61 -15.13
CA ALA A 857 -0.60 -7.42 -15.37
C ALA A 857 -0.81 -6.61 -14.07
N PRO A 858 -1.01 -5.28 -14.13
CA PRO A 858 -1.36 -4.47 -12.97
C PRO A 858 -2.57 -5.00 -12.17
N THR A 859 -3.55 -5.64 -12.81
CA THR A 859 -4.64 -6.36 -12.12
C THR A 859 -4.12 -7.39 -11.10
N ALA A 860 -3.11 -8.19 -11.44
CA ALA A 860 -2.58 -9.21 -10.55
C ALA A 860 -1.89 -8.59 -9.33
N TYR A 861 -1.10 -7.54 -9.54
CA TYR A 861 -0.48 -6.79 -8.42
C TYR A 861 -1.55 -6.14 -7.54
N ARG A 862 -2.60 -5.51 -8.11
CA ARG A 862 -3.76 -4.96 -7.37
C ARG A 862 -4.42 -5.99 -6.46
N MET A 863 -4.50 -7.26 -6.86
CA MET A 863 -5.08 -8.32 -6.05
C MET A 863 -4.08 -8.90 -5.03
N MET A 864 -2.78 -8.97 -5.35
CA MET A 864 -1.76 -9.44 -4.40
C MET A 864 -1.53 -8.47 -3.24
N ILE A 865 -1.56 -7.15 -3.48
CA ILE A 865 -1.44 -6.14 -2.40
C ILE A 865 -2.67 -6.07 -1.49
N GLN A 866 -3.78 -6.75 -1.82
CA GLN A 866 -4.93 -6.90 -0.92
C GLN A 866 -4.70 -7.99 0.15
N GLU A 867 -3.72 -8.86 -0.04
CA GLU A 867 -3.30 -9.85 0.96
C GLU A 867 -2.32 -9.25 1.97
N ASP A 868 -2.18 -9.91 3.12
CA ASP A 868 -1.19 -9.54 4.14
C ASP A 868 0.23 -9.98 3.71
N LEU A 869 0.85 -9.14 2.86
CA LEU A 869 2.21 -9.32 2.36
C LEU A 869 3.27 -9.42 3.48
N SER A 870 2.98 -9.00 4.71
CA SER A 870 3.94 -9.11 5.83
C SER A 870 4.29 -10.57 6.16
N LYS A 871 3.34 -11.49 5.93
CA LYS A 871 3.50 -12.95 6.09
C LYS A 871 4.50 -13.57 5.12
N TYR A 872 4.78 -12.92 3.99
CA TYR A 872 5.55 -13.47 2.88
C TYR A 872 6.95 -12.89 2.81
N LYS A 873 7.93 -13.69 2.38
CA LYS A 873 9.29 -13.25 2.05
C LYS A 873 9.71 -13.88 0.72
N PHE A 874 10.33 -13.09 -0.14
CA PHE A 874 10.68 -13.49 -1.52
C PHE A 874 12.20 -13.52 -1.69
N PRO A 875 12.93 -14.45 -1.05
CA PRO A 875 14.38 -14.37 -0.87
C PRO A 875 15.20 -14.46 -2.16
N SER A 876 14.59 -14.84 -3.28
CA SER A 876 15.23 -14.89 -4.61
C SER A 876 14.81 -13.75 -5.54
N LEU A 877 13.71 -13.05 -5.23
CA LEU A 877 13.06 -12.14 -6.16
C LEU A 877 13.83 -10.79 -6.23
N ARG A 878 14.35 -10.47 -7.42
CA ARG A 878 15.21 -9.31 -7.68
C ARG A 878 14.63 -8.30 -8.67
N HIS A 879 13.50 -8.63 -9.34
CA HIS A 879 12.91 -7.78 -10.38
C HIS A 879 11.40 -8.04 -10.52
N CYS A 880 10.59 -6.98 -10.52
CA CYS A 880 9.15 -7.05 -10.75
C CYS A 880 8.76 -6.19 -11.96
N ILE A 881 7.95 -6.75 -12.86
CA ILE A 881 7.61 -6.16 -14.16
C ILE A 881 6.09 -6.11 -14.33
N SER A 882 5.56 -5.05 -14.96
CA SER A 882 4.15 -4.98 -15.37
C SER A 882 3.95 -4.51 -16.81
N ALA A 883 2.87 -5.00 -17.46
CA ALA A 883 2.44 -4.58 -18.79
C ALA A 883 1.00 -5.00 -19.10
N GLY A 884 0.43 -4.46 -20.18
CA GLY A 884 -0.86 -4.85 -20.76
C GLY A 884 -2.05 -3.99 -20.32
N GLU A 885 -1.89 -3.24 -19.23
CA GLU A 885 -2.74 -2.17 -18.70
C GLU A 885 -1.80 -1.08 -18.13
N PRO A 886 -2.25 0.19 -17.96
CA PRO A 886 -1.52 1.18 -17.19
C PRO A 886 -1.35 0.80 -15.71
N LEU A 887 -0.17 1.01 -15.14
CA LEU A 887 0.09 0.82 -13.71
C LEU A 887 -0.36 2.06 -12.90
N ASN A 888 -1.35 1.88 -12.01
CA ASN A 888 -1.69 2.91 -11.02
C ASN A 888 -0.48 3.13 -10.07
N PRO A 889 0.00 4.37 -9.88
CA PRO A 889 1.08 4.73 -8.95
C PRO A 889 0.98 4.12 -7.54
N GLU A 890 -0.22 4.01 -6.98
CA GLU A 890 -0.48 3.45 -5.64
C GLU A 890 -0.09 1.97 -5.58
N VAL A 891 -0.34 1.21 -6.66
CA VAL A 891 -0.04 -0.22 -6.78
C VAL A 891 1.47 -0.47 -6.80
N GLY A 892 2.21 0.36 -7.53
CA GLY A 892 3.67 0.33 -7.55
C GLY A 892 4.29 0.74 -6.20
N THR A 893 3.65 1.69 -5.51
CA THR A 893 4.10 2.20 -4.20
C THR A 893 3.86 1.17 -3.09
N GLU A 894 2.64 0.65 -2.96
CA GLU A 894 2.26 -0.36 -1.95
C GLU A 894 3.07 -1.66 -2.12
N TRP A 895 3.32 -2.11 -3.36
CA TRP A 895 4.21 -3.25 -3.62
C TRP A 895 5.66 -2.96 -3.20
N ARG A 896 6.19 -1.76 -3.48
CA ARG A 896 7.57 -1.39 -3.08
C ARG A 896 7.72 -1.29 -1.57
N GLU A 897 6.76 -0.68 -0.87
CA GLU A 897 6.79 -0.54 0.58
C GLU A 897 6.70 -1.89 1.30
N MET A 898 5.86 -2.81 0.80
CA MET A 898 5.66 -4.13 1.43
C MET A 898 6.72 -5.18 1.05
N THR A 899 7.38 -5.05 -0.10
CA THR A 899 8.33 -6.08 -0.62
C THR A 899 9.78 -5.61 -0.75
N GLY A 900 10.03 -4.30 -0.76
CA GLY A 900 11.32 -3.70 -1.09
C GLY A 900 11.65 -3.65 -2.59
N LEU A 901 10.75 -4.11 -3.46
CA LEU A 901 10.99 -4.25 -4.90
C LEU A 901 10.10 -3.31 -5.72
N GLU A 902 10.64 -2.72 -6.78
CA GLU A 902 9.87 -1.86 -7.68
C GLU A 902 9.19 -2.66 -8.80
N ILE A 903 7.91 -2.36 -9.06
CA ILE A 903 7.25 -2.78 -10.30
C ILE A 903 7.70 -1.85 -11.42
N ARG A 904 8.24 -2.42 -12.50
CA ARG A 904 8.73 -1.67 -13.67
C ARG A 904 7.86 -1.92 -14.89
N GLU A 905 7.21 -0.86 -15.35
CA GLU A 905 6.23 -0.92 -16.45
C GLU A 905 6.90 -1.09 -17.82
N GLY A 906 6.14 -1.55 -18.81
CA GLY A 906 6.53 -1.56 -20.20
C GLY A 906 5.34 -1.67 -21.15
N TYR A 907 5.49 -1.06 -22.32
CA TYR A 907 4.44 -0.85 -23.30
C TYR A 907 4.79 -1.48 -24.66
N GLY A 908 3.76 -2.01 -25.30
CA GLY A 908 3.77 -2.64 -26.62
C GLY A 908 2.37 -3.17 -26.92
N GLN A 909 2.11 -3.41 -28.20
CA GLN A 909 0.84 -3.93 -28.72
C GLN A 909 1.04 -5.37 -29.20
N THR A 910 -0.04 -6.08 -29.59
CA THR A 910 0.12 -7.44 -30.13
C THR A 910 0.94 -7.45 -31.42
N GLU A 911 0.74 -6.40 -32.22
CA GLU A 911 1.40 -6.07 -33.48
C GLU A 911 2.90 -5.70 -33.33
N THR A 912 3.45 -5.66 -32.11
CA THR A 912 4.83 -5.24 -31.83
C THR A 912 5.54 -6.15 -30.84
N THR A 913 6.80 -5.86 -30.52
CA THR A 913 7.40 -6.31 -29.26
C THR A 913 7.39 -5.15 -28.25
N LEU A 914 8.43 -4.97 -27.43
CA LEU A 914 8.53 -3.86 -26.48
C LEU A 914 8.83 -2.55 -27.22
N LEU A 915 7.95 -1.56 -27.11
CA LEU A 915 8.13 -0.22 -27.68
C LEU A 915 8.78 0.75 -26.68
N CYS A 916 8.26 0.77 -25.44
CA CYS A 916 8.81 1.54 -24.31
C CYS A 916 8.94 0.66 -23.08
N GLY A 917 9.87 0.97 -22.18
CA GLY A 917 9.98 0.30 -20.89
C GLY A 917 10.75 1.08 -19.83
N THR A 918 10.43 0.81 -18.57
CA THR A 918 11.16 1.34 -17.41
C THR A 918 12.30 0.39 -17.06
N PHE A 919 13.35 0.42 -17.88
CA PHE A 919 14.56 -0.42 -17.73
C PHE A 919 15.24 -0.21 -16.36
N ARG A 920 15.98 -1.20 -15.82
CA ARG A 920 16.54 -1.08 -14.44
C ARG A 920 17.47 0.13 -14.27
N CYS A 921 18.26 0.45 -15.29
CA CYS A 921 19.15 1.61 -15.31
C CYS A 921 18.46 2.98 -15.35
N LEU A 922 17.12 3.02 -15.47
CA LEU A 922 16.33 4.25 -15.44
C LEU A 922 15.67 4.47 -14.07
N GLU A 923 15.40 5.75 -13.76
CA GLU A 923 14.46 6.14 -12.69
C GLU A 923 13.07 5.58 -13.00
N ASN A 924 12.37 5.06 -11.98
CA ASN A 924 11.01 4.57 -12.10
C ASN A 924 10.02 5.71 -11.84
N ARG A 925 9.41 6.25 -12.89
CA ARG A 925 8.46 7.38 -12.81
C ARG A 925 7.02 6.87 -12.83
N PRO A 926 6.25 7.02 -11.73
CA PRO A 926 4.88 6.53 -11.66
C PRO A 926 3.98 7.14 -12.75
N GLY A 927 3.18 6.30 -13.40
CA GLY A 927 2.30 6.69 -14.50
C GLY A 927 2.99 6.88 -15.86
N SER A 928 4.32 6.71 -15.95
CA SER A 928 5.04 6.66 -17.23
C SER A 928 5.26 5.21 -17.66
N MET A 929 5.09 4.93 -18.95
CA MET A 929 5.43 3.63 -19.55
C MET A 929 6.94 3.50 -19.88
N GLY A 930 7.78 4.36 -19.28
CA GLY A 930 9.23 4.37 -19.46
C GLY A 930 9.70 5.13 -20.70
N LYS A 931 10.87 4.75 -21.20
CA LYS A 931 11.50 5.36 -22.40
C LYS A 931 11.54 4.37 -23.58
N PRO A 932 11.73 4.83 -24.84
CA PRO A 932 11.79 3.96 -26.02
C PRO A 932 12.85 2.87 -25.91
N ALA A 933 12.52 1.65 -26.35
CA ALA A 933 13.43 0.51 -26.30
C ALA A 933 14.63 0.68 -27.27
N PRO A 934 15.81 0.09 -26.96
CA PRO A 934 16.92 0.02 -27.91
C PRO A 934 16.47 -0.63 -29.24
N GLY A 935 16.79 0.01 -30.36
CA GLY A 935 16.33 -0.41 -31.70
C GLY A 935 14.92 0.02 -32.12
N CYS A 936 14.15 0.71 -31.26
CA CYS A 936 12.83 1.27 -31.58
C CYS A 936 12.89 2.81 -31.74
N ASN A 937 12.35 3.38 -32.81
CA ASN A 937 12.26 4.84 -32.97
C ASN A 937 10.80 5.29 -32.76
N LEU A 938 10.47 5.63 -31.52
CA LEU A 938 9.12 6.05 -31.11
C LEU A 938 9.01 7.58 -31.04
N LYS A 939 7.92 8.13 -31.59
CA LYS A 939 7.59 9.56 -31.59
C LYS A 939 6.17 9.79 -31.08
N ILE A 940 5.91 11.02 -30.65
CA ILE A 940 4.55 11.57 -30.45
C ILE A 940 4.31 12.52 -31.62
N VAL A 941 3.22 12.36 -32.39
CA VAL A 941 2.93 13.23 -33.54
C VAL A 941 1.54 13.87 -33.51
N ASP A 942 1.41 15.01 -34.19
CA ASP A 942 0.14 15.66 -34.47
C ASP A 942 -0.64 14.98 -35.62
N GLU A 943 -1.84 15.47 -35.90
CA GLU A 943 -2.70 15.00 -37.00
C GLU A 943 -2.18 15.35 -38.41
N GLN A 944 -1.01 15.99 -38.51
CA GLN A 944 -0.30 16.29 -39.74
C GLN A 944 1.02 15.48 -39.84
N GLY A 945 1.34 14.64 -38.85
CA GLY A 945 2.55 13.81 -38.80
C GLY A 945 3.80 14.52 -38.29
N ASN A 946 3.71 15.76 -37.79
CA ASN A 946 4.86 16.47 -37.21
C ASN A 946 5.10 15.99 -35.77
N GLU A 947 6.35 15.92 -35.31
CA GLU A 947 6.65 15.53 -33.93
C GLU A 947 6.22 16.63 -32.94
N CYS A 948 5.42 16.23 -31.93
CA CYS A 948 4.92 17.11 -30.89
C CYS A 948 6.05 17.59 -29.95
N PRO A 949 6.02 18.84 -29.46
CA PRO A 949 6.87 19.30 -28.37
C PRO A 949 6.64 18.50 -27.08
N ASP A 950 7.62 18.52 -26.19
CA ASP A 950 7.52 17.86 -24.88
C ASP A 950 6.35 18.43 -24.06
N GLY A 951 5.60 17.53 -23.40
CA GLY A 951 4.37 17.84 -22.66
C GLY A 951 3.11 17.96 -23.53
N VAL A 952 3.20 17.89 -24.87
CA VAL A 952 2.04 17.97 -25.77
C VAL A 952 1.51 16.57 -26.11
N GLU A 953 0.18 16.40 -26.04
CA GLU A 953 -0.51 15.17 -26.47
C GLU A 953 -0.43 14.98 -28.00
N GLY A 954 -0.12 13.76 -28.43
CA GLY A 954 -0.25 13.33 -29.82
C GLY A 954 -0.46 11.82 -29.92
N GLU A 955 -0.44 11.29 -31.14
CA GLU A 955 -0.45 9.84 -31.37
C GLU A 955 0.96 9.26 -31.26
N VAL A 956 1.07 8.08 -30.64
CA VAL A 956 2.29 7.29 -30.57
C VAL A 956 2.53 6.61 -31.92
N VAL A 957 3.63 6.94 -32.58
CA VAL A 957 4.02 6.33 -33.85
C VAL A 957 5.43 5.74 -33.78
N VAL A 958 5.64 4.62 -34.47
CA VAL A 958 6.95 4.00 -34.66
C VAL A 958 7.44 4.34 -36.06
N GLU A 959 8.57 5.05 -36.17
CA GLU A 959 9.19 5.35 -37.46
C GLU A 959 9.73 4.06 -38.11
N VAL A 960 9.39 3.83 -39.39
CA VAL A 960 9.83 2.64 -40.15
C VAL A 960 10.62 2.97 -41.43
N SER A 961 10.76 4.24 -41.81
CA SER A 961 11.58 4.70 -42.94
C SER A 961 13.07 4.38 -42.79
N SER A 962 13.63 4.72 -41.63
CA SER A 962 15.08 4.73 -41.38
C SER A 962 15.58 3.36 -40.89
N ASN A 963 14.81 2.72 -40.02
CA ASN A 963 15.14 1.45 -39.37
C ASN A 963 13.83 0.81 -38.84
N ARG A 964 13.10 0.07 -39.69
CA ARG A 964 11.91 -0.68 -39.27
C ARG A 964 12.28 -1.60 -38.10
N PRO A 965 11.72 -1.45 -36.89
CA PRO A 965 12.07 -2.30 -35.77
C PRO A 965 11.72 -3.76 -36.06
N VAL A 966 12.68 -4.66 -35.86
CA VAL A 966 12.55 -6.08 -36.24
C VAL A 966 11.31 -6.74 -35.63
N GLY A 967 10.93 -6.34 -34.41
CA GLY A 967 9.77 -6.85 -33.69
C GLY A 967 8.38 -6.39 -34.17
N LEU A 968 8.30 -5.54 -35.20
CA LEU A 968 7.03 -5.09 -35.76
C LEU A 968 6.42 -6.17 -36.68
N PHE A 969 5.11 -6.43 -36.53
CA PHE A 969 4.34 -7.35 -37.38
C PHE A 969 4.48 -7.04 -38.89
N THR A 970 4.18 -8.00 -39.77
CA THR A 970 4.17 -7.76 -41.22
C THR A 970 2.92 -7.01 -41.67
N ARG A 971 1.74 -7.51 -41.26
CA ARG A 971 0.42 -7.09 -41.76
C ARG A 971 -0.72 -7.66 -40.92
N TYR A 972 -1.93 -7.18 -41.18
CA TYR A 972 -3.13 -7.95 -40.92
C TYR A 972 -3.39 -8.95 -42.07
N VAL A 973 -3.49 -10.23 -41.76
CA VAL A 973 -3.74 -11.30 -42.74
C VAL A 973 -5.10 -11.11 -43.39
N ASP A 974 -5.13 -11.21 -44.72
CA ASP A 974 -6.32 -11.05 -45.58
C ASP A 974 -7.07 -9.70 -45.41
N ASP A 975 -6.42 -8.70 -44.79
CA ASP A 975 -6.96 -7.36 -44.52
C ASP A 975 -5.93 -6.26 -44.88
N PRO A 976 -5.72 -5.99 -46.18
CA PRO A 976 -4.74 -5.01 -46.65
C PRO A 976 -5.16 -3.57 -46.32
N ASP A 977 -6.46 -3.27 -46.32
CA ASP A 977 -6.97 -1.92 -46.06
C ASP A 977 -6.68 -1.48 -44.63
N ARG A 978 -6.93 -2.33 -43.62
CA ARG A 978 -6.53 -2.03 -42.24
C ARG A 978 -5.01 -2.09 -42.03
N THR A 979 -4.28 -2.80 -42.88
CA THR A 979 -2.81 -2.80 -42.83
C THR A 979 -2.27 -1.44 -43.29
N ASN A 980 -2.73 -0.94 -44.44
CA ASN A 980 -2.37 0.38 -44.96
C ASN A 980 -2.82 1.51 -44.02
N ALA A 981 -4.00 1.39 -43.39
CA ALA A 981 -4.52 2.35 -42.43
C ALA A 981 -3.74 2.41 -41.09
N VAL A 982 -2.74 1.56 -40.87
CA VAL A 982 -1.79 1.67 -39.74
C VAL A 982 -0.33 1.71 -40.18
N LEU A 983 -0.02 1.49 -41.46
CA LEU A 983 1.33 1.53 -42.04
C LEU A 983 1.35 2.50 -43.23
N HIS A 984 1.40 3.80 -42.93
CA HIS A 984 1.45 4.88 -43.92
C HIS A 984 2.44 5.98 -43.50
N ASP A 985 2.83 6.82 -44.45
CA ASP A 985 3.76 7.96 -44.28
C ASP A 985 5.12 7.58 -43.66
N ASN A 986 5.50 6.31 -43.83
CA ASN A 986 6.68 5.67 -43.24
C ASN A 986 6.67 5.55 -41.72
N CYS A 987 5.49 5.54 -41.11
CA CYS A 987 5.25 5.23 -39.71
C CYS A 987 4.34 4.00 -39.55
N TYR A 988 4.49 3.32 -38.43
CA TYR A 988 3.42 2.49 -37.87
C TYR A 988 2.64 3.32 -36.83
N TRP A 989 1.35 3.47 -37.08
CA TRP A 989 0.41 4.22 -36.25
C TRP A 989 -0.27 3.26 -35.27
N THR A 990 -0.03 3.45 -33.98
CA THR A 990 -0.50 2.54 -32.93
C THR A 990 -1.99 2.71 -32.63
N GLY A 991 -2.57 3.87 -32.94
CA GLY A 991 -3.87 4.32 -32.42
C GLY A 991 -3.88 4.55 -30.90
N ASP A 992 -2.73 4.57 -30.23
CA ASP A 992 -2.59 4.94 -28.82
C ASP A 992 -2.05 6.38 -28.71
N LYS A 993 -2.60 7.17 -27.78
CA LYS A 993 -2.15 8.52 -27.47
C LYS A 993 -1.27 8.58 -26.24
N ALA A 994 -0.29 9.48 -26.29
CA ALA A 994 0.58 9.80 -25.17
C ALA A 994 1.10 11.23 -25.27
N TYR A 995 1.82 11.66 -24.23
CA TYR A 995 2.80 12.75 -24.33
C TYR A 995 4.19 12.24 -23.89
N LYS A 996 5.23 12.98 -24.27
CA LYS A 996 6.64 12.74 -23.93
C LYS A 996 7.10 13.86 -22.99
N ASP A 997 7.77 13.56 -21.88
CA ASP A 997 8.34 14.59 -21.01
C ASP A 997 9.73 15.05 -21.50
N LYS A 998 10.22 16.16 -20.92
CA LYS A 998 11.52 16.77 -21.23
C LYS A 998 12.74 15.85 -21.03
N ASP A 999 12.59 14.76 -20.27
CA ASP A 999 13.63 13.78 -20.02
C ASP A 999 13.47 12.54 -20.92
N GLY A 1000 12.46 12.51 -21.79
CA GLY A 1000 12.18 11.46 -22.77
C GLY A 1000 11.30 10.31 -22.29
N TYR A 1001 10.62 10.45 -21.13
CA TYR A 1001 9.65 9.45 -20.65
C TYR A 1001 8.29 9.64 -21.31
N PHE A 1002 7.61 8.53 -21.62
CA PHE A 1002 6.32 8.52 -22.29
C PHE A 1002 5.18 8.26 -21.30
N TYR A 1003 4.08 8.99 -21.42
CA TYR A 1003 2.91 8.94 -20.53
C TYR A 1003 1.65 8.66 -21.35
N PHE A 1004 1.05 7.49 -21.16
CA PHE A 1004 -0.14 7.04 -21.89
C PHE A 1004 -1.40 7.83 -21.50
N VAL A 1005 -2.20 8.22 -22.50
CA VAL A 1005 -3.44 9.02 -22.33
C VAL A 1005 -4.69 8.23 -22.70
N GLY A 1006 -4.65 7.40 -23.73
CA GLY A 1006 -5.82 6.64 -24.18
C GLY A 1006 -5.71 6.09 -25.60
N ARG A 1007 -6.83 5.67 -26.18
CA ARG A 1007 -6.95 5.30 -27.60
C ARG A 1007 -7.33 6.53 -28.43
N SER A 1008 -6.67 6.77 -29.56
CA SER A 1008 -7.06 7.80 -30.53
C SER A 1008 -8.49 7.62 -31.01
N ASP A 1009 -8.92 6.37 -31.23
CA ASP A 1009 -10.28 6.03 -31.65
C ASP A 1009 -11.32 6.04 -30.52
N ASP A 1010 -10.95 6.39 -29.28
CA ASP A 1010 -11.89 6.66 -28.18
C ASP A 1010 -11.83 8.12 -27.67
N VAL A 1011 -11.04 9.02 -28.27
CA VAL A 1011 -11.00 10.45 -27.90
C VAL A 1011 -12.29 11.15 -28.27
N ILE A 1012 -12.85 11.92 -27.33
CA ILE A 1012 -14.14 12.59 -27.48
C ILE A 1012 -13.92 14.05 -27.88
N LEU A 1013 -14.64 14.52 -28.92
CA LEU A 1013 -14.57 15.89 -29.44
C LEU A 1013 -15.80 16.70 -29.02
N SER A 1014 -15.79 17.21 -27.78
CA SER A 1014 -16.94 17.89 -27.17
C SER A 1014 -16.78 19.41 -27.23
N ALA A 1015 -17.54 20.08 -28.10
CA ALA A 1015 -17.51 21.54 -28.29
C ALA A 1015 -16.10 22.13 -28.54
N GLY A 1016 -15.27 21.41 -29.30
CA GLY A 1016 -13.88 21.79 -29.61
C GLY A 1016 -12.83 21.33 -28.59
N TYR A 1017 -13.25 20.80 -27.43
CA TYR A 1017 -12.32 20.20 -26.47
C TYR A 1017 -12.03 18.72 -26.84
N ARG A 1018 -10.75 18.37 -26.89
CA ARG A 1018 -10.28 16.97 -26.88
C ARG A 1018 -10.33 16.44 -25.45
N ILE A 1019 -10.92 15.28 -25.27
CA ILE A 1019 -11.12 14.65 -23.95
C ILE A 1019 -10.73 13.17 -24.06
N GLY A 1020 -9.70 12.77 -23.31
CA GLY A 1020 -9.32 11.38 -23.16
C GLY A 1020 -10.32 10.64 -22.25
N PRO A 1021 -10.90 9.50 -22.66
CA PRO A 1021 -11.91 8.80 -21.87
C PRO A 1021 -11.33 8.23 -20.57
N PHE A 1022 -10.07 7.79 -20.60
CA PHE A 1022 -9.41 7.15 -19.45
C PHE A 1022 -9.19 8.10 -18.26
N GLU A 1023 -9.03 9.41 -18.53
CA GLU A 1023 -8.97 10.43 -17.47
C GLU A 1023 -10.31 10.56 -16.75
N VAL A 1024 -11.41 10.57 -17.51
CA VAL A 1024 -12.78 10.61 -16.98
C VAL A 1024 -13.14 9.30 -16.27
N GLU A 1025 -12.71 8.15 -16.78
CA GLU A 1025 -12.87 6.85 -16.12
C GLU A 1025 -12.11 6.78 -14.79
N SER A 1026 -10.85 7.22 -14.77
CA SER A 1026 -10.04 7.27 -13.55
C SER A 1026 -10.69 8.15 -12.49
N ALA A 1027 -11.14 9.35 -12.89
CA ALA A 1027 -11.87 10.28 -12.03
C ALA A 1027 -13.23 9.73 -11.55
N LEU A 1028 -13.92 8.89 -12.33
CA LEU A 1028 -15.13 8.21 -11.87
C LEU A 1028 -14.83 7.08 -10.89
N ILE A 1029 -13.73 6.35 -11.09
CA ILE A 1029 -13.31 5.21 -10.25
C ILE A 1029 -12.76 5.69 -8.88
N GLU A 1030 -12.34 6.94 -8.73
CA GLU A 1030 -12.12 7.57 -7.41
C GLU A 1030 -13.40 7.67 -6.56
N HIS A 1031 -14.59 7.59 -7.16
CA HIS A 1031 -15.87 7.71 -6.46
C HIS A 1031 -16.37 6.36 -5.92
N GLN A 1032 -16.65 6.27 -4.61
CA GLN A 1032 -17.02 5.02 -3.92
C GLN A 1032 -18.28 4.30 -4.47
N ALA A 1033 -19.14 5.02 -5.19
CA ALA A 1033 -20.31 4.46 -5.87
C ALA A 1033 -19.97 3.64 -7.13
N VAL A 1034 -18.77 3.81 -7.70
CA VAL A 1034 -18.34 3.21 -8.98
C VAL A 1034 -17.45 1.99 -8.70
N ALA A 1035 -17.82 0.84 -9.27
CA ALA A 1035 -16.90 -0.30 -9.37
C ALA A 1035 -16.06 -0.20 -10.66
N GLU A 1036 -16.71 0.15 -11.77
CA GLU A 1036 -16.08 0.27 -13.08
C GLU A 1036 -16.77 1.36 -13.90
N ALA A 1037 -16.02 2.07 -14.74
CA ALA A 1037 -16.56 3.07 -15.66
C ALA A 1037 -16.05 2.83 -17.09
N ALA A 1038 -16.88 3.18 -18.09
CA ALA A 1038 -16.50 3.24 -19.49
C ALA A 1038 -16.92 4.58 -20.12
N VAL A 1039 -15.88 5.29 -20.57
CA VAL A 1039 -15.76 6.55 -21.28
C VAL A 1039 -16.14 6.60 -22.77
N VAL A 1040 -17.27 7.12 -23.26
CA VAL A 1040 -17.49 7.21 -24.73
C VAL A 1040 -18.10 8.52 -25.21
N SER A 1041 -17.94 8.84 -26.50
CA SER A 1041 -18.68 9.93 -27.13
C SER A 1041 -20.14 9.57 -27.37
N SER A 1042 -21.00 10.58 -27.27
CA SER A 1042 -22.43 10.52 -27.46
C SER A 1042 -22.89 11.74 -28.27
N PRO A 1043 -23.84 11.62 -29.20
CA PRO A 1043 -24.23 12.74 -30.06
C PRO A 1043 -24.98 13.85 -29.29
N ASP A 1044 -24.66 15.11 -29.62
CA ASP A 1044 -25.27 16.34 -29.08
C ASP A 1044 -25.43 17.38 -30.21
N SER A 1045 -26.67 17.86 -30.42
CA SER A 1045 -27.02 18.74 -31.55
C SER A 1045 -26.43 20.15 -31.50
N LEU A 1046 -25.78 20.55 -30.40
CA LEU A 1046 -25.12 21.85 -30.22
C LEU A 1046 -23.59 21.73 -30.14
N ARG A 1047 -23.07 20.59 -29.68
CA ARG A 1047 -21.63 20.36 -29.42
C ARG A 1047 -20.96 19.37 -30.37
N GLY A 1048 -21.73 18.76 -31.27
CA GLY A 1048 -21.32 17.62 -32.09
C GLY A 1048 -21.37 16.35 -31.24
N GLU A 1049 -20.46 16.25 -30.29
CA GLU A 1049 -20.39 15.15 -29.33
C GLU A 1049 -20.37 15.68 -27.89
N ILE A 1050 -20.70 14.80 -26.94
CA ILE A 1050 -20.52 14.99 -25.51
C ILE A 1050 -20.01 13.72 -24.85
N VAL A 1051 -19.39 13.88 -23.69
CA VAL A 1051 -18.92 12.78 -22.86
C VAL A 1051 -20.11 12.04 -22.24
N LYS A 1052 -20.19 10.72 -22.47
CA LYS A 1052 -21.09 9.80 -21.76
C LYS A 1052 -20.27 8.77 -20.97
N ALA A 1053 -20.67 8.55 -19.72
CA ALA A 1053 -20.16 7.43 -18.92
C ALA A 1053 -21.19 6.31 -18.81
N PHE A 1054 -20.75 5.08 -19.07
CA PHE A 1054 -21.44 3.88 -18.61
C PHE A 1054 -20.78 3.44 -17.31
N VAL A 1055 -21.57 3.31 -16.23
CA VAL A 1055 -21.06 3.08 -14.87
C VAL A 1055 -21.61 1.76 -14.34
N THR A 1056 -20.72 0.81 -14.04
CA THR A 1056 -21.04 -0.32 -13.17
C THR A 1056 -20.93 0.16 -11.73
N LEU A 1057 -22.04 0.12 -11.01
CA LEU A 1057 -22.06 0.54 -9.62
C LEU A 1057 -21.34 -0.46 -8.72
N SER A 1058 -20.74 0.05 -7.64
CA SER A 1058 -20.24 -0.79 -6.55
C SER A 1058 -21.35 -1.76 -6.10
N PRO A 1059 -21.08 -3.08 -5.90
CA PRO A 1059 -22.06 -4.05 -5.39
C PRO A 1059 -22.67 -3.64 -4.04
N HIS A 1060 -22.05 -2.67 -3.39
CA HIS A 1060 -22.49 -2.09 -2.15
C HIS A 1060 -23.51 -0.94 -2.35
N PHE A 1061 -23.44 -0.15 -3.42
CA PHE A 1061 -24.16 1.13 -3.55
C PHE A 1061 -25.70 0.99 -3.46
N THR A 1062 -26.31 1.73 -2.52
CA THR A 1062 -27.76 1.73 -2.25
C THR A 1062 -28.42 3.11 -2.39
N GLY A 1063 -27.71 4.09 -2.96
CA GLY A 1063 -28.25 5.44 -3.15
C GLY A 1063 -29.28 5.53 -4.29
N ASP A 1064 -29.87 6.71 -4.42
CA ASP A 1064 -30.68 7.03 -5.60
C ASP A 1064 -29.77 7.21 -6.83
N LYS A 1065 -30.12 6.55 -7.93
CA LYS A 1065 -29.39 6.65 -9.19
C LYS A 1065 -29.55 8.04 -9.81
N GLU A 1066 -30.70 8.69 -9.69
CA GLU A 1066 -30.95 10.00 -10.32
C GLU A 1066 -30.12 11.10 -9.63
N ALA A 1067 -30.11 11.15 -8.29
CA ALA A 1067 -29.19 11.99 -7.53
C ALA A 1067 -27.70 11.68 -7.82
N LEU A 1068 -27.33 10.40 -7.93
CA LEU A 1068 -25.94 9.99 -8.19
C LEU A 1068 -25.42 10.50 -9.55
N VAL A 1069 -26.28 10.71 -10.56
CA VAL A 1069 -25.82 11.33 -11.83
C VAL A 1069 -25.21 12.70 -11.57
N GLN A 1070 -25.84 13.53 -10.75
CA GLN A 1070 -25.34 14.86 -10.42
C GLN A 1070 -24.07 14.77 -9.54
N GLU A 1071 -24.07 13.89 -8.54
CA GLU A 1071 -22.93 13.64 -7.64
C GLU A 1071 -21.68 13.21 -8.41
N LEU A 1072 -21.78 12.24 -9.33
CA LEU A 1072 -20.68 11.82 -10.20
C LEU A 1072 -20.26 12.90 -11.21
N GLN A 1073 -21.21 13.68 -11.73
CA GLN A 1073 -20.89 14.79 -12.61
C GLN A 1073 -20.12 15.90 -11.89
N ASP A 1074 -20.47 16.23 -10.66
CA ASP A 1074 -19.79 17.25 -9.87
C ASP A 1074 -18.43 16.73 -9.36
N HIS A 1075 -18.36 15.46 -8.93
CA HIS A 1075 -17.09 14.81 -8.57
C HIS A 1075 -16.04 14.92 -9.69
N VAL A 1076 -16.40 14.63 -10.94
CA VAL A 1076 -15.47 14.75 -12.08
C VAL A 1076 -15.11 16.21 -12.40
N LYS A 1077 -15.97 17.19 -12.09
CA LYS A 1077 -15.62 18.64 -12.20
C LYS A 1077 -14.68 19.09 -11.08
N GLU A 1078 -14.65 18.39 -9.95
CA GLU A 1078 -13.76 18.67 -8.82
C GLU A 1078 -12.41 17.93 -8.93
N THR A 1079 -12.37 16.75 -9.55
CA THR A 1079 -11.13 15.96 -9.75
C THR A 1079 -10.44 16.21 -11.10
N THR A 1080 -11.15 16.68 -12.13
CA THR A 1080 -10.59 16.97 -13.46
C THR A 1080 -10.97 18.36 -13.97
N ALA A 1081 -10.43 18.78 -15.12
CA ALA A 1081 -10.81 20.03 -15.75
C ALA A 1081 -12.32 20.04 -16.10
N PRO A 1082 -13.14 21.00 -15.62
CA PRO A 1082 -14.62 20.94 -15.68
C PRO A 1082 -15.29 20.84 -17.06
N TYR A 1083 -14.55 20.87 -18.17
CA TYR A 1083 -15.09 20.57 -19.50
C TYR A 1083 -15.14 19.06 -19.81
N LYS A 1084 -14.43 18.23 -19.04
CA LYS A 1084 -14.26 16.78 -19.26
C LYS A 1084 -15.39 15.92 -18.66
N TYR A 1085 -16.25 16.49 -17.83
CA TYR A 1085 -17.25 15.75 -17.06
C TYR A 1085 -18.30 15.02 -17.94
N PRO A 1086 -18.79 13.84 -17.50
CA PRO A 1086 -19.74 13.03 -18.26
C PRO A 1086 -21.15 13.63 -18.26
N ARG A 1087 -21.46 14.44 -19.27
CA ARG A 1087 -22.76 15.11 -19.46
C ARG A 1087 -23.95 14.14 -19.54
N LYS A 1088 -23.72 12.87 -19.89
CA LYS A 1088 -24.66 11.75 -19.73
C LYS A 1088 -24.02 10.67 -18.85
N ILE A 1089 -24.80 10.03 -17.97
CA ILE A 1089 -24.40 8.83 -17.24
C ILE A 1089 -25.49 7.77 -17.41
N GLU A 1090 -25.10 6.52 -17.74
CA GLU A 1090 -25.98 5.35 -17.79
C GLU A 1090 -25.45 4.29 -16.81
N PHE A 1091 -26.27 3.85 -15.85
CA PHE A 1091 -25.89 2.80 -14.92
C PHE A 1091 -26.21 1.42 -15.50
N VAL A 1092 -25.19 0.57 -15.61
CA VAL A 1092 -25.29 -0.77 -16.19
C VAL A 1092 -24.89 -1.84 -15.18
N ASP A 1093 -25.49 -3.03 -15.27
CA ASP A 1093 -25.19 -4.14 -14.35
C ASP A 1093 -23.82 -4.78 -14.65
N SER A 1094 -23.30 -4.60 -15.87
CA SER A 1094 -21.91 -4.89 -16.24
C SER A 1094 -21.51 -4.14 -17.52
N LEU A 1095 -20.21 -3.92 -17.71
CA LEU A 1095 -19.65 -3.38 -18.94
C LEU A 1095 -19.30 -4.52 -19.93
N PRO A 1096 -19.53 -4.34 -21.25
CA PRO A 1096 -19.11 -5.32 -22.25
C PRO A 1096 -17.58 -5.42 -22.28
N LYS A 1097 -17.06 -6.64 -22.24
CA LYS A 1097 -15.62 -6.92 -22.15
C LYS A 1097 -15.17 -7.94 -23.19
N THR A 1098 -13.89 -7.89 -23.57
CA THR A 1098 -13.21 -8.98 -24.29
C THR A 1098 -13.03 -10.20 -23.37
N VAL A 1099 -12.64 -11.34 -23.94
CA VAL A 1099 -12.16 -12.51 -23.17
C VAL A 1099 -10.84 -12.26 -22.40
N SER A 1100 -10.24 -11.06 -22.52
CA SER A 1100 -9.16 -10.56 -21.66
C SER A 1100 -9.65 -9.64 -20.52
N GLY A 1101 -10.96 -9.42 -20.39
CA GLY A 1101 -11.52 -8.48 -19.42
C GLY A 1101 -11.43 -7.00 -19.82
N LYS A 1102 -10.88 -6.67 -21.00
CA LYS A 1102 -10.77 -5.28 -21.48
C LYS A 1102 -12.13 -4.75 -21.94
N ILE A 1103 -12.50 -3.55 -21.49
CA ILE A 1103 -13.77 -2.89 -21.82
C ILE A 1103 -13.88 -2.63 -23.34
N ARG A 1104 -15.02 -3.00 -23.94
CA ARG A 1104 -15.33 -2.79 -25.37
C ARG A 1104 -16.03 -1.45 -25.59
N ARG A 1105 -15.30 -0.34 -25.44
CA ARG A 1105 -15.85 1.03 -25.60
C ARG A 1105 -16.60 1.25 -26.92
N VAL A 1106 -16.14 0.65 -28.02
CA VAL A 1106 -16.81 0.80 -29.33
C VAL A 1106 -18.16 0.10 -29.38
N GLU A 1107 -18.40 -0.97 -28.62
CA GLU A 1107 -19.73 -1.60 -28.54
C GLU A 1107 -20.74 -0.64 -27.86
N LEU A 1108 -20.29 0.02 -26.78
CA LEU A 1108 -21.06 1.07 -26.10
C LEU A 1108 -21.26 2.30 -27.00
N ARG A 1109 -20.24 2.72 -27.75
CA ARG A 1109 -20.33 3.84 -28.70
C ARG A 1109 -21.25 3.51 -29.88
N GLN A 1110 -21.17 2.32 -30.46
CA GLN A 1110 -22.08 1.90 -31.53
C GLN A 1110 -23.54 1.88 -31.06
N LYS A 1111 -23.81 1.39 -29.85
CA LYS A 1111 -25.14 1.44 -29.20
C LYS A 1111 -25.64 2.88 -28.93
N GLU A 1112 -24.73 3.82 -28.70
CA GLU A 1112 -25.07 5.23 -28.42
C GLU A 1112 -25.26 6.09 -29.68
N TRP A 1113 -24.79 5.60 -30.84
CA TRP A 1113 -24.85 6.29 -32.13
C TRP A 1113 -25.79 5.60 -33.16
N SER A 1114 -26.48 4.52 -32.75
CA SER A 1114 -27.49 3.78 -33.54
C SER A 1114 -28.92 4.20 -33.22
#